data_AF-A0A1A8CIR7-F1
#
_entry.id   AF-A0A1A8CIR7-F1
#
_cell.length_a   1.000
_cell.length_b   1.000
_cell.length_c   1.000
_cell.angle_alpha   90.00
_cell.angle_beta   90.00
_cell.angle_gamma   90.00
#
_symmetry.space_group_name_H-M   'P 1'
#
loop_
_entity.id
_entity.type
_entity.pdbx_description
1 polymer ?
#
loop_
_entity_poly.entity_id
_entity_poly.type
_entity_poly.pdbx_seq_one_letter_code
_entity_poly.pdbx_strand_id
1 'polypeptide(L)'
;MLWTASQVLRKFSTSSHYYQNKLKLAIIGQSVFGQEVYINLRKQGHKVVGVFTVPDKDGKADPLATAAEKDGTPVFKFPRWRVKGKPIPDVVEAYKSVGAELNVMPFCSQFIPMNVIDHPEHGSIIYHPSILPLHRGASAINWTLIHGDRRAGFTVFWADDGLDTGPILLQRECSVEPNDTVDTLYNRFLFPEGIKAMVESVQLIADGKAPRIPQTEEGASYEGIQRKSNAKVHLVQPAEAIHNWIRGHDKVPGAWTVLDGQAVTLYGSSMVDGPVPAGQPVDIEGASQPGLITKSGLVLFGTDGKALQVKNLQFEDGKMIPASKYFSSGESSSVQLTDDEKKMAEEIRNVWKGILSNVAAIEDTTDFFKSGAASMDVVRLVEEVKQRCAGVQLQNEDVYMATTFQDFIQMFVRKLRGEEEEELVISYVTKEINNMTVKMPYQCFINGRFEDAGDGKSYDTINPTDGSAICKVSYASVEDVDRAVAAAKESFENGPWGKMNPRDRGSLLYKLADLMEEHQEELATIESIDSGAVYTLALKTHVGMSIQTFRYFAGWCDKIQGKTIPINQARPNRNLTFTRKEPLGVCAIVIPWNYPLMMLAWKSAACLAAGNTLVLKPAQVTPLTALKFAELSVKAGIPKGVINILPGSGKHAFFLNELLSKHFDRNGAATTNR
;
A
#
# COMPACT_ATOMS: atom_id res chain seq x y z
N MET A 1 -59.00 -0.70 28.62
CA MET A 1 -58.48 -2.06 28.93
C MET A 1 -56.98 -2.01 28.82
N LEU A 2 -56.31 -2.06 29.98
CA LEU A 2 -54.86 -2.09 30.14
C LEU A 2 -54.32 -3.44 29.65
N TRP A 3 -53.33 -3.43 28.75
CA TRP A 3 -52.57 -4.62 28.38
C TRP A 3 -51.43 -4.81 29.37
N THR A 4 -51.57 -5.79 30.25
CA THR A 4 -50.52 -6.29 31.13
C THR A 4 -49.52 -7.14 30.36
N ALA A 5 -48.25 -6.83 30.58
CA ALA A 5 -47.06 -7.44 30.00
C ALA A 5 -46.94 -8.95 30.27
N SER A 6 -46.47 -9.72 29.28
CA SER A 6 -45.68 -10.93 29.54
C SER A 6 -44.21 -10.62 29.26
N GLN A 7 -43.44 -10.43 30.33
CA GLN A 7 -41.98 -10.43 30.27
C GLN A 7 -41.49 -11.83 29.87
N VAL A 8 -41.20 -12.04 28.59
CA VAL A 8 -40.27 -13.10 28.19
C VAL A 8 -38.88 -12.50 28.27
N LEU A 9 -38.23 -12.68 29.42
CA LEU A 9 -36.78 -12.52 29.57
C LEU A 9 -36.10 -13.37 28.48
N ARG A 10 -35.67 -12.72 27.38
CA ARG A 10 -34.64 -13.28 26.50
C ARG A 10 -33.38 -13.39 27.34
N LYS A 11 -33.15 -14.56 27.94
CA LYS A 11 -31.80 -14.98 28.31
C LYS A 11 -30.97 -14.88 27.04
N PHE A 12 -30.06 -13.91 26.99
CA PHE A 12 -28.93 -13.96 26.09
C PHE A 12 -28.15 -15.21 26.47
N SER A 13 -28.39 -16.31 25.76
CA SER A 13 -27.49 -17.44 25.76
C SER A 13 -26.22 -16.97 25.05
N THR A 14 -25.26 -16.46 25.82
CA THR A 14 -23.85 -16.48 25.44
C THR A 14 -23.38 -17.93 25.52
N SER A 15 -23.95 -18.81 24.70
CA SER A 15 -23.32 -20.08 24.41
C SER A 15 -22.15 -19.78 23.48
N SER A 16 -21.07 -19.27 24.08
CA SER A 16 -19.74 -19.70 23.67
C SER A 16 -19.84 -21.22 23.57
N HIS A 17 -19.53 -21.78 22.40
CA HIS A 17 -19.19 -23.19 22.37
C HIS A 17 -18.07 -23.34 23.41
N TYR A 18 -18.40 -23.99 24.53
CA TYR A 18 -17.41 -24.46 25.48
C TYR A 18 -16.58 -25.48 24.71
N TYR A 19 -15.42 -25.07 24.20
CA TYR A 19 -14.43 -25.93 23.59
C TYR A 19 -13.89 -26.86 24.68
N GLN A 20 -14.31 -28.13 24.69
CA GLN A 20 -14.13 -29.05 25.82
C GLN A 20 -12.69 -29.57 25.98
N ASN A 21 -11.88 -29.58 24.92
CA ASN A 21 -10.53 -30.16 24.97
C ASN A 21 -9.46 -29.07 24.94
N LYS A 22 -8.63 -29.02 26.00
CA LYS A 22 -7.49 -28.10 26.14
C LYS A 22 -6.21 -28.90 26.25
N LEU A 23 -5.16 -28.41 25.60
CA LEU A 23 -3.85 -29.05 25.55
C LEU A 23 -2.83 -28.21 26.33
N LYS A 24 -1.80 -28.89 26.85
CA LYS A 24 -0.56 -28.26 27.30
C LYS A 24 0.40 -28.09 26.13
N LEU A 25 0.73 -26.84 25.80
CA LEU A 25 1.51 -26.50 24.61
C LEU A 25 2.92 -26.02 25.00
N ALA A 26 3.94 -26.53 24.32
CA ALA A 26 5.23 -25.83 24.25
C ALA A 26 5.31 -25.06 22.93
N ILE A 27 5.58 -23.75 23.01
CA ILE A 27 5.80 -22.92 21.82
C ILE A 27 7.31 -22.84 21.58
N ILE A 28 7.76 -23.27 20.41
CA ILE A 28 9.17 -23.15 20.00
C ILE A 28 9.23 -22.23 18.78
N GLY A 29 9.61 -20.97 18.99
CA GLY A 29 9.58 -19.98 17.91
C GLY A 29 10.12 -18.62 18.32
N GLN A 30 9.90 -17.62 17.47
CA GLN A 30 10.40 -16.26 17.65
C GLN A 30 9.51 -15.25 16.92
N SER A 31 9.86 -13.97 17.02
CA SER A 31 9.21 -12.86 16.32
C SER A 31 7.75 -12.64 16.73
N VAL A 32 7.17 -11.59 16.16
CA VAL A 32 5.76 -11.19 16.32
C VAL A 32 4.81 -12.31 15.87
N PHE A 33 5.17 -13.09 14.85
CA PHE A 33 4.33 -14.22 14.41
C PHE A 33 4.19 -15.27 15.52
N GLY A 34 5.31 -15.63 16.17
CA GLY A 34 5.28 -16.54 17.32
C GLY A 34 4.48 -15.97 18.49
N GLN A 35 4.65 -14.68 18.77
CA GLN A 35 3.89 -13.95 19.80
C GLN A 35 2.38 -14.02 19.55
N GLU A 36 1.93 -13.70 18.34
CA GLU A 36 0.50 -13.71 18.01
C GLU A 36 -0.10 -15.12 18.07
N VAL A 37 0.63 -16.14 17.61
CA VAL A 37 0.20 -17.55 17.78
C VAL A 37 0.08 -17.90 19.28
N TYR A 38 1.07 -17.54 20.11
CA TYR A 38 1.02 -17.73 21.56
C TYR A 38 -0.21 -17.06 22.20
N ILE A 39 -0.46 -15.79 21.89
CA ILE A 39 -1.59 -15.03 22.44
C ILE A 39 -2.92 -15.67 22.04
N ASN A 40 -3.08 -16.03 20.76
CA ASN A 40 -4.34 -16.56 20.26
C ASN A 40 -4.62 -17.98 20.80
N LEU A 41 -3.60 -18.84 20.94
CA LEU A 41 -3.77 -20.16 21.55
C LEU A 41 -4.21 -20.07 23.02
N ARG A 42 -3.67 -19.10 23.78
CA ARG A 42 -4.13 -18.84 25.16
C ARG A 42 -5.54 -18.28 25.21
N LYS A 43 -5.92 -17.39 24.28
CA LYS A 43 -7.31 -16.91 24.15
C LYS A 43 -8.29 -18.04 23.86
N GLN A 44 -7.87 -19.05 23.10
CA GLN A 44 -8.65 -20.27 22.90
C GLN A 44 -8.66 -21.20 24.13
N GLY A 45 -7.99 -20.84 25.22
CA GLY A 45 -7.99 -21.57 26.50
C GLY A 45 -6.98 -22.71 26.59
N HIS A 46 -6.08 -22.88 25.61
CA HIS A 46 -4.96 -23.83 25.75
C HIS A 46 -3.98 -23.31 26.79
N LYS A 47 -3.30 -24.23 27.50
CA LYS A 47 -2.28 -23.86 28.49
C LYS A 47 -0.91 -23.92 27.84
N VAL A 48 -0.29 -22.77 27.60
CA VAL A 48 1.13 -22.76 27.21
C VAL A 48 1.97 -23.02 28.45
N VAL A 49 2.72 -24.12 28.46
CA VAL A 49 3.51 -24.60 29.61
C VAL A 49 4.99 -24.19 29.53
N GLY A 50 5.46 -23.82 28.35
CA GLY A 50 6.81 -23.30 28.15
C GLY A 50 6.97 -22.63 26.79
N VAL A 51 7.81 -21.61 26.75
CA VAL A 51 8.19 -20.90 25.52
C VAL A 51 9.70 -21.01 25.33
N PHE A 52 10.12 -21.52 24.18
CA PHE A 52 11.52 -21.68 23.80
C PHE A 52 11.80 -20.77 22.62
N THR A 53 12.64 -19.77 22.81
CA THR A 53 12.88 -18.72 21.83
C THR A 53 14.36 -18.34 21.75
N VAL A 54 14.68 -17.37 20.90
CA VAL A 54 16.06 -16.94 20.67
C VAL A 54 16.60 -16.09 21.82
N PRO A 55 17.93 -16.07 22.03
CA PRO A 55 18.56 -15.14 22.96
C PRO A 55 18.26 -13.68 22.61
N ASP A 56 18.31 -12.82 23.64
CA ASP A 56 18.19 -11.38 23.46
C ASP A 56 19.31 -10.88 22.53
N LYS A 57 18.93 -10.03 21.59
CA LYS A 57 19.86 -9.46 20.60
C LYS A 57 19.95 -7.97 20.83
N ASP A 58 21.17 -7.46 20.99
CA ASP A 58 21.45 -6.03 21.18
C ASP A 58 20.64 -5.41 22.36
N GLY A 59 20.46 -6.20 23.43
CA GLY A 59 19.69 -5.78 24.62
C GLY A 59 18.17 -5.81 24.45
N LYS A 60 17.65 -6.24 23.30
CA LYS A 60 16.21 -6.37 23.03
C LYS A 60 15.79 -7.85 23.11
N ALA A 61 14.82 -8.11 23.97
CA ALA A 61 14.18 -9.43 24.05
C ALA A 61 13.29 -9.69 22.84
N ASP A 62 13.16 -10.97 22.47
CA ASP A 62 12.22 -11.38 21.43
C ASP A 62 10.76 -11.02 21.84
N PRO A 63 9.89 -10.57 20.91
CA PRO A 63 8.51 -10.23 21.23
C PRO A 63 7.71 -11.39 21.86
N LEU A 64 7.98 -12.64 21.45
CA LEU A 64 7.37 -13.83 22.04
C LEU A 64 7.86 -14.03 23.49
N ALA A 65 9.15 -13.82 23.76
CA ALA A 65 9.68 -13.87 25.12
C ALA A 65 8.98 -12.86 26.03
N THR A 66 8.91 -11.61 25.56
CA THR A 66 8.32 -10.49 26.31
C THR A 66 6.85 -10.76 26.66
N ALA A 67 6.07 -11.28 25.72
CA ALA A 67 4.67 -11.63 25.96
C ALA A 67 4.54 -12.78 26.98
N ALA A 68 5.35 -13.83 26.83
CA ALA A 68 5.30 -14.99 27.71
C ALA A 68 5.76 -14.68 29.14
N GLU A 69 6.81 -13.88 29.31
CA GLU A 69 7.30 -13.40 30.61
C GLU A 69 6.24 -12.57 31.34
N LYS A 70 5.58 -11.64 30.63
CA LYS A 70 4.48 -10.82 31.16
C LYS A 70 3.33 -11.67 31.72
N ASP A 71 3.10 -12.81 31.10
CA ASP A 71 2.06 -13.76 31.44
C ASP A 71 2.50 -14.81 32.50
N GLY A 72 3.74 -14.75 32.97
CA GLY A 72 4.30 -15.71 33.93
C GLY A 72 4.54 -17.10 33.35
N THR A 73 4.57 -17.24 32.02
CA THR A 73 4.89 -18.51 31.36
C THR A 73 6.41 -18.73 31.39
N PRO A 74 6.93 -19.93 31.71
CA PRO A 74 8.36 -20.21 31.66
C PRO A 74 8.96 -19.92 30.28
N VAL A 75 10.02 -19.11 30.24
CA VAL A 75 10.73 -18.74 28.99
C VAL A 75 12.17 -19.25 29.03
N PHE A 76 12.58 -19.90 27.95
CA PHE A 76 13.92 -20.46 27.77
C PHE A 76 14.55 -19.88 26.50
N LYS A 77 15.73 -19.27 26.65
CA LYS A 77 16.43 -18.56 25.58
C LYS A 77 17.72 -19.27 25.18
N PHE A 78 17.59 -20.47 24.61
CA PHE A 78 18.75 -21.29 24.27
C PHE A 78 19.39 -20.83 22.94
N PRO A 79 20.72 -20.55 22.92
CA PRO A 79 21.39 -20.15 21.68
C PRO A 79 21.47 -21.29 20.67
N ARG A 80 21.45 -22.55 21.14
CA ARG A 80 21.60 -23.77 20.34
C ARG A 80 20.87 -24.92 21.03
N TRP A 81 20.27 -25.83 20.26
CA TRP A 81 19.71 -27.08 20.78
C TRP A 81 20.67 -28.28 20.67
N ARG A 82 21.71 -28.15 19.85
CA ARG A 82 22.67 -29.22 19.54
C ARG A 82 24.11 -28.70 19.58
N VAL A 83 25.05 -29.58 19.91
CA VAL A 83 26.49 -29.36 19.77
C VAL A 83 27.10 -30.58 19.09
N LYS A 84 27.85 -30.39 18.00
CA LYS A 84 28.44 -31.47 17.18
C LYS A 84 27.40 -32.52 16.76
N GLY A 85 26.21 -32.07 16.36
CA GLY A 85 25.10 -32.92 15.91
C GLY A 85 24.29 -33.62 17.02
N LYS A 86 24.78 -33.61 18.27
CA LYS A 86 24.11 -34.25 19.42
C LYS A 86 23.24 -33.24 20.19
N PRO A 87 22.06 -33.64 20.70
CA PRO A 87 21.24 -32.79 21.57
C PRO A 87 22.00 -32.39 22.84
N ILE A 88 21.81 -31.15 23.31
CA ILE A 88 22.39 -30.70 24.58
C ILE A 88 21.52 -31.24 25.73
N PRO A 89 22.06 -32.05 26.66
CA PRO A 89 21.27 -32.70 27.72
C PRO A 89 20.43 -31.73 28.54
N ASP A 90 21.04 -30.64 29.03
CA ASP A 90 20.36 -29.63 29.88
C ASP A 90 19.20 -28.95 29.16
N VAL A 91 19.32 -28.72 27.85
CA VAL A 91 18.24 -28.12 27.02
C VAL A 91 17.08 -29.09 26.90
N VAL A 92 17.37 -30.37 26.69
CA VAL A 92 16.36 -31.42 26.59
C VAL A 92 15.67 -31.64 27.94
N GLU A 93 16.41 -31.59 29.05
CA GLU A 93 15.88 -31.72 30.40
C GLU A 93 14.98 -30.53 30.77
N ALA A 94 15.44 -29.31 30.50
CA ALA A 94 14.62 -28.10 30.66
C ALA A 94 13.32 -28.17 29.85
N TYR A 95 13.39 -28.67 28.61
CA TYR A 95 12.19 -28.91 27.80
C TYR A 95 11.26 -29.96 28.42
N LYS A 96 11.78 -31.13 28.83
CA LYS A 96 10.94 -32.18 29.45
C LYS A 96 10.26 -31.70 30.73
N SER A 97 10.90 -30.81 31.48
CA SER A 97 10.37 -30.27 32.74
C SER A 97 9.03 -29.53 32.59
N VAL A 98 8.71 -29.00 31.38
CA VAL A 98 7.46 -28.24 31.18
C VAL A 98 6.24 -29.13 30.95
N GLY A 99 6.41 -30.42 30.62
CA GLY A 99 5.32 -31.38 30.48
C GLY A 99 4.32 -31.04 29.36
N ALA A 100 4.82 -30.77 28.16
CA ALA A 100 4.00 -30.46 26.98
C ALA A 100 3.32 -31.71 26.38
N GLU A 101 2.09 -31.54 25.92
CA GLU A 101 1.27 -32.55 25.21
C GLU A 101 1.32 -32.36 23.69
N LEU A 102 1.67 -31.15 23.22
CA LEU A 102 1.90 -30.81 21.81
C LEU A 102 2.97 -29.71 21.71
N ASN A 103 3.90 -29.85 20.77
CA ASN A 103 4.78 -28.75 20.37
C ASN A 103 4.17 -27.97 19.21
N VAL A 104 4.22 -26.66 19.31
CA VAL A 104 3.76 -25.75 18.26
C VAL A 104 4.94 -24.88 17.83
N MET A 105 5.33 -24.98 16.57
CA MET A 105 6.52 -24.31 16.03
C MET A 105 6.13 -23.28 14.96
N PRO A 106 5.66 -22.09 15.39
CA PRO A 106 5.14 -21.08 14.46
C PRO A 106 6.23 -20.39 13.64
N PHE A 107 7.45 -20.29 14.17
CA PHE A 107 8.59 -19.75 13.42
C PHE A 107 9.90 -20.20 14.07
N CYS A 108 10.36 -21.39 13.73
CA CYS A 108 11.59 -21.97 14.25
C CYS A 108 12.73 -21.85 13.23
N SER A 109 13.83 -21.18 13.58
CA SER A 109 15.02 -21.04 12.73
C SER A 109 16.13 -22.05 13.03
N GLN A 110 15.92 -22.92 14.03
CA GLN A 110 16.90 -23.92 14.46
C GLN A 110 16.36 -25.33 14.27
N PHE A 111 17.25 -26.27 13.98
CA PHE A 111 16.91 -27.68 13.90
C PHE A 111 16.71 -28.28 15.29
N ILE A 112 15.47 -28.64 15.61
CA ILE A 112 15.09 -29.18 16.90
C ILE A 112 15.48 -30.68 16.98
N PRO A 113 16.02 -31.16 18.12
CA PRO A 113 16.29 -32.57 18.37
C PRO A 113 15.05 -33.48 18.21
N MET A 114 15.19 -34.66 17.59
CA MET A 114 14.05 -35.60 17.46
C MET A 114 13.51 -36.07 18.82
N ASN A 115 14.37 -36.20 19.82
CA ASN A 115 13.95 -36.50 21.19
C ASN A 115 13.17 -35.36 21.88
N VAL A 116 13.05 -34.18 21.24
CA VAL A 116 12.15 -33.08 21.63
C VAL A 116 10.91 -33.11 20.74
N ILE A 117 11.09 -33.30 19.42
CA ILE A 117 10.00 -33.40 18.43
C ILE A 117 9.02 -34.53 18.76
N ASP A 118 9.53 -35.70 19.11
CA ASP A 118 8.76 -36.93 19.36
C ASP A 118 8.35 -37.10 20.83
N HIS A 119 8.80 -36.20 21.71
CA HIS A 119 8.52 -36.31 23.15
C HIS A 119 7.03 -36.14 23.53
N PRO A 120 6.30 -35.13 23.04
CA PRO A 120 4.91 -34.91 23.43
C PRO A 120 3.99 -35.96 22.79
N GLU A 121 2.93 -36.36 23.48
CA GLU A 121 2.01 -37.42 23.03
C GLU A 121 1.40 -37.13 21.65
N HIS A 122 1.06 -35.87 21.39
CA HIS A 122 0.51 -35.46 20.10
C HIS A 122 1.58 -35.10 19.06
N GLY A 123 2.87 -35.20 19.38
CA GLY A 123 3.97 -34.85 18.48
C GLY A 123 4.17 -33.34 18.31
N SER A 124 4.70 -32.93 17.16
CA SER A 124 5.03 -31.54 16.90
C SER A 124 4.49 -31.06 15.55
N ILE A 125 3.99 -29.84 15.50
CA ILE A 125 3.58 -29.18 14.25
C ILE A 125 4.41 -27.95 13.95
N ILE A 126 4.70 -27.72 12.66
CA ILE A 126 5.51 -26.62 12.15
C ILE A 126 4.68 -25.78 11.18
N TYR A 127 4.81 -24.46 11.28
CA TYR A 127 4.38 -23.53 10.24
C TYR A 127 5.51 -23.33 9.22
N HIS A 128 5.18 -23.47 7.94
CA HIS A 128 6.11 -23.25 6.83
C HIS A 128 5.50 -22.34 5.77
N PRO A 129 6.15 -21.23 5.39
CA PRO A 129 5.55 -20.24 4.50
C PRO A 129 5.73 -20.57 3.01
N SER A 130 5.42 -21.80 2.61
CA SER A 130 5.23 -22.22 1.22
C SER A 130 4.18 -23.31 1.08
N ILE A 131 3.83 -23.64 -0.16
CA ILE A 131 2.92 -24.74 -0.52
C ILE A 131 3.76 -26.02 -0.64
N LEU A 132 4.09 -26.65 0.49
CA LEU A 132 4.86 -27.91 0.50
C LEU A 132 4.21 -28.95 -0.43
N PRO A 133 5.01 -29.70 -1.23
CA PRO A 133 6.45 -29.91 -1.09
C PRO A 133 7.37 -28.87 -1.79
N LEU A 134 6.81 -27.79 -2.37
CA LEU A 134 7.62 -26.71 -2.95
C LEU A 134 8.33 -25.89 -1.86
N HIS A 135 9.56 -25.48 -2.15
CA HIS A 135 10.37 -24.62 -1.30
C HIS A 135 10.55 -25.12 0.12
N ARG A 136 10.93 -26.39 0.29
CA ARG A 136 11.47 -26.86 1.57
C ARG A 136 12.72 -26.05 1.93
N GLY A 137 12.98 -25.88 3.22
CA GLY A 137 14.13 -25.15 3.71
C GLY A 137 13.87 -23.69 4.05
N ALA A 138 14.95 -22.95 4.29
CA ALA A 138 14.86 -21.59 4.76
C ALA A 138 14.51 -20.61 3.63
N SER A 139 13.94 -19.45 3.98
CA SER A 139 13.64 -18.36 3.02
C SER A 139 12.65 -18.75 1.92
N ALA A 140 11.69 -19.63 2.23
CA ALA A 140 10.72 -20.14 1.26
C ALA A 140 9.93 -19.03 0.54
N ILE A 141 9.56 -17.95 1.25
CA ILE A 141 8.90 -16.76 0.68
C ILE A 141 9.77 -16.11 -0.41
N ASN A 142 11.08 -15.97 -0.14
CA ASN A 142 12.02 -15.41 -1.10
C ASN A 142 12.02 -16.25 -2.38
N TRP A 143 12.13 -17.58 -2.25
CA TRP A 143 12.22 -18.49 -3.39
C TRP A 143 10.94 -18.55 -4.22
N THR A 144 9.76 -18.50 -3.60
CA THR A 144 8.48 -18.35 -4.30
C THR A 144 8.49 -17.13 -5.23
N LEU A 145 9.01 -16.00 -4.77
CA LEU A 145 9.06 -14.77 -5.57
C LEU A 145 10.21 -14.78 -6.59
N ILE A 146 11.38 -15.31 -6.22
CA ILE A 146 12.55 -15.45 -7.10
C ILE A 146 12.22 -16.32 -8.32
N HIS A 147 11.52 -17.44 -8.12
CA HIS A 147 11.11 -18.33 -9.20
C HIS A 147 9.90 -17.83 -10.00
N GLY A 148 9.28 -16.71 -9.60
CA GLY A 148 8.16 -16.12 -10.34
C GLY A 148 6.86 -16.92 -10.20
N ASP A 149 6.67 -17.61 -9.07
CA ASP A 149 5.48 -18.41 -8.86
C ASP A 149 4.21 -17.57 -8.93
N ARG A 150 3.17 -18.12 -9.56
CA ARG A 150 1.85 -17.47 -9.66
C ARG A 150 1.00 -17.65 -8.39
N ARG A 151 1.38 -18.63 -7.55
CA ARG A 151 0.69 -18.96 -6.32
C ARG A 151 1.70 -19.03 -5.19
N ALA A 152 1.34 -18.42 -4.07
CA ALA A 152 2.07 -18.52 -2.82
C ALA A 152 1.13 -19.10 -1.76
N GLY A 153 1.68 -19.51 -0.63
CA GLY A 153 0.88 -20.06 0.44
C GLY A 153 1.71 -20.45 1.63
N PHE A 154 1.08 -21.16 2.54
CA PHE A 154 1.75 -21.73 3.70
C PHE A 154 1.19 -23.12 4.00
N THR A 155 1.95 -23.88 4.77
CA THR A 155 1.61 -25.22 5.21
C THR A 155 1.83 -25.33 6.71
N VAL A 156 0.87 -25.93 7.42
CA VAL A 156 1.08 -26.48 8.75
C VAL A 156 1.24 -27.98 8.59
N PHE A 157 2.36 -28.52 9.05
CA PHE A 157 2.70 -29.93 8.86
C PHE A 157 3.23 -30.56 10.15
N TRP A 158 3.16 -31.89 10.22
CA TRP A 158 3.69 -32.71 11.31
C TRP A 158 5.19 -32.87 11.13
N ALA A 159 5.99 -32.51 12.13
CA ALA A 159 7.44 -32.68 12.07
C ALA A 159 7.82 -34.17 12.03
N ASP A 160 8.81 -34.49 11.21
CA ASP A 160 9.46 -35.80 11.10
C ASP A 160 10.99 -35.64 11.15
N ASP A 161 11.73 -36.69 10.81
CA ASP A 161 13.20 -36.69 10.82
C ASP A 161 13.85 -36.04 9.58
N GLY A 162 13.05 -35.73 8.57
CA GLY A 162 13.47 -34.98 7.39
C GLY A 162 13.31 -33.46 7.52
N LEU A 163 13.72 -32.74 6.48
CA LEU A 163 13.69 -31.28 6.44
C LEU A 163 12.45 -30.83 5.67
N ASP A 164 11.43 -30.41 6.41
CA ASP A 164 10.12 -29.99 5.88
C ASP A 164 9.42 -31.06 5.01
N THR A 165 9.65 -32.34 5.32
CA THR A 165 9.10 -33.51 4.60
C THR A 165 7.83 -34.07 5.21
N GLY A 166 7.57 -33.78 6.47
CA GLY A 166 6.53 -34.46 7.22
C GLY A 166 5.10 -34.20 6.73
N PRO A 167 4.14 -35.04 7.14
CA PRO A 167 2.78 -35.01 6.62
C PRO A 167 2.08 -33.66 6.81
N ILE A 168 1.36 -33.20 5.79
CA ILE A 168 0.57 -31.97 5.81
C ILE A 168 -0.65 -32.15 6.72
N LEU A 169 -0.89 -31.16 7.59
CA LEU A 169 -2.09 -31.03 8.41
C LEU A 169 -3.06 -30.06 7.73
N LEU A 170 -2.58 -28.89 7.32
CA LEU A 170 -3.39 -27.85 6.70
C LEU A 170 -2.53 -27.04 5.73
N GLN A 171 -3.10 -26.65 4.59
CA GLN A 171 -2.42 -25.82 3.60
C GLN A 171 -3.40 -24.79 3.03
N ARG A 172 -2.93 -23.57 2.78
CA ARG A 172 -3.72 -22.50 2.13
C ARG A 172 -2.85 -21.75 1.12
N GLU A 173 -3.49 -21.25 0.06
CA GLU A 173 -2.84 -20.55 -1.04
C GLU A 173 -3.48 -19.19 -1.34
N CYS A 174 -2.72 -18.30 -1.99
CA CYS A 174 -3.16 -17.04 -2.56
C CYS A 174 -2.46 -16.79 -3.92
N SER A 175 -3.00 -15.87 -4.71
CA SER A 175 -2.32 -15.36 -5.91
C SER A 175 -1.13 -14.49 -5.53
N VAL A 176 -0.03 -14.63 -6.28
CA VAL A 176 1.10 -13.71 -6.22
C VAL A 176 0.84 -12.57 -7.20
N GLU A 177 0.84 -11.33 -6.71
CA GLU A 177 0.71 -10.16 -7.59
C GLU A 177 2.03 -9.91 -8.34
N PRO A 178 2.00 -9.30 -9.53
CA PRO A 178 3.22 -9.05 -10.31
C PRO A 178 4.32 -8.34 -9.52
N ASN A 179 3.95 -7.36 -8.70
CA ASN A 179 4.89 -6.58 -7.89
C ASN A 179 4.89 -6.98 -6.41
N ASP A 180 4.42 -8.18 -6.06
CA ASP A 180 4.54 -8.67 -4.68
C ASP A 180 6.01 -8.83 -4.30
N THR A 181 6.33 -8.33 -3.10
CA THR A 181 7.61 -8.44 -2.41
C THR A 181 7.49 -9.43 -1.26
N VAL A 182 8.61 -9.83 -0.66
CA VAL A 182 8.60 -10.68 0.55
C VAL A 182 7.77 -10.01 1.64
N ASP A 183 7.95 -8.70 1.83
CA ASP A 183 7.24 -7.92 2.85
C ASP A 183 5.73 -7.82 2.56
N THR A 184 5.34 -7.49 1.32
CA THR A 184 3.90 -7.34 0.98
C THR A 184 3.18 -8.69 1.04
N LEU A 185 3.76 -9.75 0.51
CA LEU A 185 3.17 -11.09 0.54
C LEU A 185 3.03 -11.60 1.98
N TYR A 186 4.07 -11.38 2.81
CA TYR A 186 4.04 -11.75 4.22
C TYR A 186 2.93 -11.02 4.96
N ASN A 187 2.88 -9.69 4.87
CA ASN A 187 1.93 -8.87 5.62
C ASN A 187 0.48 -9.04 5.13
N ARG A 188 0.28 -9.21 3.82
CA ARG A 188 -1.04 -9.32 3.19
C ARG A 188 -1.72 -10.67 3.48
N PHE A 189 -0.96 -11.76 3.49
CA PHE A 189 -1.54 -13.12 3.52
C PHE A 189 -0.85 -14.04 4.54
N LEU A 190 0.46 -14.29 4.41
CA LEU A 190 1.14 -15.35 5.17
C LEU A 190 1.09 -15.11 6.68
N PHE A 191 1.26 -13.87 7.13
CA PHE A 191 1.18 -13.50 8.54
C PHE A 191 -0.24 -13.67 9.11
N PRO A 192 -1.27 -12.94 8.64
CA PRO A 192 -2.60 -12.99 9.26
C PRO A 192 -3.29 -14.35 9.09
N GLU A 193 -3.16 -15.00 7.94
CA GLU A 193 -3.80 -16.31 7.69
C GLU A 193 -2.99 -17.46 8.31
N GLY A 194 -1.67 -17.34 8.39
CA GLY A 194 -0.82 -18.32 9.06
C GLY A 194 -1.10 -18.42 10.56
N ILE A 195 -1.33 -17.29 11.24
CA ILE A 195 -1.74 -17.28 12.66
C ILE A 195 -3.06 -18.04 12.85
N LYS A 196 -4.06 -17.74 12.01
CA LYS A 196 -5.37 -18.42 12.05
C LYS A 196 -5.23 -19.92 11.83
N ALA A 197 -4.42 -20.31 10.84
CA ALA A 197 -4.18 -21.70 10.52
C ALA A 197 -3.47 -22.47 11.64
N MET A 198 -2.50 -21.86 12.31
CA MET A 198 -1.84 -22.50 13.46
C MET A 198 -2.81 -22.75 14.60
N VAL A 199 -3.69 -21.79 14.91
CA VAL A 199 -4.72 -21.93 15.94
C VAL A 199 -5.73 -23.01 15.56
N GLU A 200 -6.21 -23.01 14.31
CA GLU A 200 -7.10 -24.04 13.77
C GLU A 200 -6.45 -25.44 13.84
N SER A 201 -5.18 -25.55 13.48
CA SER A 201 -4.44 -26.81 13.50
C SER A 201 -4.34 -27.39 14.91
N VAL A 202 -4.03 -26.57 15.91
CA VAL A 202 -4.01 -27.02 17.31
C VAL A 202 -5.41 -27.46 17.77
N GLN A 203 -6.47 -26.77 17.35
CA GLN A 203 -7.84 -27.17 17.70
C GLN A 203 -8.24 -28.50 17.04
N LEU A 204 -7.87 -28.72 15.77
CA LEU A 204 -8.10 -30.00 15.09
C LEU A 204 -7.40 -31.15 15.82
N ILE A 205 -6.20 -30.91 16.37
CA ILE A 205 -5.47 -31.91 17.17
C ILE A 205 -6.19 -32.18 18.49
N ALA A 206 -6.58 -31.13 19.22
CA ALA A 206 -7.32 -31.25 20.47
C ALA A 206 -8.66 -31.98 20.30
N ASP A 207 -9.29 -31.87 19.13
CA ASP A 207 -10.53 -32.53 18.78
C ASP A 207 -10.33 -33.96 18.22
N GLY A 208 -9.09 -34.41 18.05
CA GLY A 208 -8.76 -35.73 17.45
C GLY A 208 -9.10 -35.85 15.97
N LYS A 209 -9.16 -34.74 15.24
CA LYS A 209 -9.57 -34.64 13.82
C LYS A 209 -8.47 -34.18 12.87
N ALA A 210 -7.27 -33.91 13.37
CA ALA A 210 -6.17 -33.41 12.57
C ALA A 210 -5.72 -34.45 11.52
N PRO A 211 -5.73 -34.11 10.21
CA PRO A 211 -5.30 -35.03 9.17
C PRO A 211 -3.78 -35.18 9.15
N ARG A 212 -3.31 -36.27 8.55
CA ARG A 212 -1.89 -36.55 8.26
C ARG A 212 -1.79 -36.94 6.79
N ILE A 213 -1.55 -35.96 5.92
CA ILE A 213 -1.50 -36.16 4.47
C ILE A 213 -0.03 -36.24 4.04
N PRO A 214 0.49 -37.41 3.61
CA PRO A 214 1.87 -37.52 3.15
C PRO A 214 2.15 -36.53 2.01
N GLN A 215 3.32 -35.91 2.01
CA GLN A 215 3.75 -35.08 0.89
C GLN A 215 4.07 -35.96 -0.32
N THR A 216 3.80 -35.45 -1.52
CA THR A 216 4.27 -36.06 -2.77
C THR A 216 5.73 -35.66 -3.03
N GLU A 217 6.48 -36.51 -3.74
CA GLU A 217 7.81 -36.16 -4.26
C GLU A 217 7.74 -35.38 -5.58
N GLU A 218 6.58 -35.40 -6.26
CA GLU A 218 6.38 -34.65 -7.49
C GLU A 218 6.34 -33.13 -7.20
N GLY A 219 7.26 -32.39 -7.83
CA GLY A 219 7.40 -30.95 -7.62
C GLY A 219 8.07 -30.57 -6.29
N ALA A 220 8.62 -31.53 -5.53
CA ALA A 220 9.40 -31.22 -4.35
C ALA A 220 10.65 -30.43 -4.70
N SER A 221 10.89 -29.32 -4.00
CA SER A 221 12.09 -28.50 -4.17
C SER A 221 12.67 -28.10 -2.82
N TYR A 222 13.97 -27.83 -2.80
CA TYR A 222 14.69 -27.40 -1.61
C TYR A 222 15.65 -26.29 -1.97
N GLU A 223 15.61 -25.21 -1.20
CA GLU A 223 16.51 -24.09 -1.40
C GLU A 223 17.15 -23.59 -0.09
N GLY A 224 18.32 -22.97 -0.25
CA GLY A 224 19.13 -22.48 0.86
C GLY A 224 18.65 -21.14 1.42
N ILE A 225 19.19 -20.78 2.59
CA ILE A 225 18.90 -19.48 3.22
C ILE A 225 19.37 -18.30 2.37
N GLN A 226 18.53 -17.27 2.26
CA GLN A 226 18.89 -15.99 1.66
C GLN A 226 19.53 -15.05 2.67
N ARG A 227 20.69 -14.50 2.30
CA ARG A 227 21.53 -13.59 3.10
C ARG A 227 22.01 -12.45 2.21
N LYS A 228 22.52 -11.38 2.81
CA LYS A 228 23.10 -10.28 2.01
C LYS A 228 24.21 -10.77 1.08
N SER A 229 25.05 -11.71 1.54
CA SER A 229 26.18 -12.25 0.79
C SER A 229 25.82 -12.98 -0.51
N ASN A 230 24.61 -13.54 -0.63
CA ASN A 230 24.14 -14.25 -1.83
C ASN A 230 22.98 -13.53 -2.53
N ALA A 231 22.65 -12.30 -2.14
CA ALA A 231 21.60 -11.49 -2.75
C ALA A 231 22.11 -10.52 -3.85
N LYS A 232 23.34 -10.71 -4.36
CA LYS A 232 23.86 -9.88 -5.46
C LYS A 232 23.03 -10.14 -6.72
N VAL A 233 22.58 -9.07 -7.36
CA VAL A 233 21.78 -9.16 -8.60
C VAL A 233 22.69 -9.60 -9.74
N HIS A 234 22.33 -10.71 -10.38
CA HIS A 234 22.90 -11.06 -11.67
C HIS A 234 22.15 -10.30 -12.77
N LEU A 235 22.82 -9.44 -13.52
CA LEU A 235 22.15 -8.58 -14.53
C LEU A 235 22.11 -9.23 -15.92
N VAL A 236 22.89 -10.28 -16.16
CA VAL A 236 22.89 -11.04 -17.42
C VAL A 236 21.80 -12.11 -17.39
N GLN A 237 20.54 -11.67 -17.37
CA GLN A 237 19.34 -12.50 -17.41
C GLN A 237 18.12 -11.69 -17.90
N PRO A 238 16.99 -12.33 -18.26
CA PRO A 238 15.79 -11.61 -18.71
C PRO A 238 15.29 -10.61 -17.65
N ALA A 239 14.67 -9.51 -18.10
CA ALA A 239 14.25 -8.42 -17.19
C ALA A 239 13.29 -8.91 -16.09
N GLU A 240 12.40 -9.84 -16.43
CA GLU A 240 11.48 -10.48 -15.48
C GLU A 240 12.23 -11.26 -14.38
N ALA A 241 13.33 -11.94 -14.71
CA ALA A 241 14.15 -12.65 -13.74
C ALA A 241 14.88 -11.68 -12.79
N ILE A 242 15.38 -10.56 -13.30
CA ILE A 242 15.97 -9.48 -12.49
C ILE A 242 14.91 -8.91 -11.54
N HIS A 243 13.72 -8.62 -12.06
CA HIS A 243 12.59 -8.12 -11.28
C HIS A 243 12.19 -9.09 -10.15
N ASN A 244 12.01 -10.37 -10.48
CA ASN A 244 11.71 -11.44 -9.52
C ASN A 244 12.81 -11.57 -8.45
N TRP A 245 14.07 -11.43 -8.85
CA TRP A 245 15.19 -11.43 -7.92
C TRP A 245 15.13 -10.26 -6.94
N ILE A 246 14.87 -9.04 -7.43
CA ILE A 246 14.78 -7.86 -6.57
C ILE A 246 13.61 -7.98 -5.61
N ARG A 247 12.39 -8.24 -6.12
CA ARG A 247 11.18 -8.33 -5.26
C ARG A 247 11.23 -9.52 -4.29
N GLY A 248 11.89 -10.62 -4.69
CA GLY A 248 12.14 -11.78 -3.83
C GLY A 248 13.18 -11.57 -2.73
N HIS A 249 13.88 -10.43 -2.73
CA HIS A 249 14.72 -10.00 -1.61
C HIS A 249 14.24 -8.68 -0.98
N ASP A 250 13.07 -8.17 -1.38
CA ASP A 250 12.50 -6.92 -0.88
C ASP A 250 11.55 -7.21 0.31
N LYS A 251 11.83 -6.81 1.55
CA LYS A 251 12.94 -5.97 2.01
C LYS A 251 14.18 -6.73 2.49
N VAL A 252 14.02 -8.00 2.87
CA VAL A 252 15.05 -8.80 3.52
C VAL A 252 15.47 -9.97 2.62
N PRO A 253 16.78 -10.18 2.39
CA PRO A 253 17.94 -9.41 2.89
C PRO A 253 18.27 -8.15 2.07
N GLY A 254 17.51 -7.82 1.02
CA GLY A 254 17.75 -6.71 0.11
C GLY A 254 18.70 -7.09 -1.03
N ALA A 255 18.17 -7.22 -2.25
CA ALA A 255 18.96 -7.46 -3.45
C ALA A 255 19.88 -6.27 -3.73
N TRP A 256 21.14 -6.53 -4.10
CA TRP A 256 22.12 -5.44 -4.26
C TRP A 256 22.96 -5.57 -5.53
N THR A 257 23.47 -4.44 -6.01
CA THR A 257 24.39 -4.33 -7.14
C THR A 257 25.42 -3.23 -6.88
N VAL A 258 26.32 -2.98 -7.82
CA VAL A 258 27.30 -1.90 -7.76
C VAL A 258 26.97 -0.86 -8.83
N LEU A 259 26.63 0.37 -8.41
CA LEU A 259 26.39 1.53 -9.27
C LEU A 259 27.57 2.48 -9.15
N ASP A 260 28.21 2.86 -10.27
CA ASP A 260 29.40 3.74 -10.31
C ASP A 260 30.50 3.37 -9.28
N GLY A 261 30.69 2.07 -9.03
CA GLY A 261 31.66 1.56 -8.05
C GLY A 261 31.18 1.52 -6.60
N GLN A 262 29.95 1.93 -6.30
CA GLN A 262 29.35 1.89 -4.97
C GLN A 262 28.29 0.78 -4.85
N ALA A 263 28.37 -0.03 -3.79
CA ALA A 263 27.34 -1.03 -3.53
C ALA A 263 26.03 -0.37 -3.08
N VAL A 264 24.93 -0.74 -3.73
CA VAL A 264 23.58 -0.26 -3.43
C VAL A 264 22.59 -1.41 -3.38
N THR A 265 21.60 -1.29 -2.51
CA THR A 265 20.47 -2.20 -2.39
C THR A 265 19.28 -1.64 -3.16
N LEU A 266 18.57 -2.49 -3.89
CA LEU A 266 17.49 -2.14 -4.79
C LEU A 266 16.13 -2.51 -4.17
N TYR A 267 15.18 -1.58 -4.20
CA TYR A 267 13.83 -1.77 -3.63
C TYR A 267 12.73 -1.20 -4.54
N GLY A 268 11.54 -1.79 -4.45
CA GLY A 268 10.36 -1.34 -5.19
C GLY A 268 10.51 -1.54 -6.70
N SER A 269 10.83 -2.77 -7.11
CA SER A 269 10.95 -3.12 -8.53
C SER A 269 9.59 -3.29 -9.19
N SER A 270 9.46 -2.85 -10.45
CA SER A 270 8.33 -3.20 -11.32
C SER A 270 8.78 -3.28 -12.77
N MET A 271 8.06 -4.04 -13.60
CA MET A 271 8.30 -4.03 -15.05
C MET A 271 7.97 -2.65 -15.65
N VAL A 272 8.68 -2.28 -16.73
CA VAL A 272 8.38 -1.08 -17.52
C VAL A 272 7.47 -1.46 -18.67
N ASP A 273 6.24 -0.95 -18.65
CA ASP A 273 5.28 -1.10 -19.74
C ASP A 273 5.42 0.08 -20.72
N GLY A 274 5.74 -0.21 -21.98
CA GLY A 274 5.87 0.81 -23.04
C GLY A 274 7.30 1.31 -23.26
N PRO A 275 7.47 2.50 -23.88
CA PRO A 275 8.79 3.02 -24.23
C PRO A 275 9.58 3.40 -22.98
N VAL A 276 10.89 3.07 -23.00
CA VAL A 276 11.79 3.36 -21.89
C VAL A 276 11.95 4.89 -21.72
N PRO A 277 11.72 5.44 -20.52
CA PRO A 277 11.83 6.87 -20.30
C PRO A 277 13.27 7.37 -20.52
N ALA A 278 13.41 8.58 -21.05
CA ALA A 278 14.71 9.25 -21.12
C ALA A 278 15.26 9.48 -19.70
N GLY A 279 16.55 9.21 -19.52
CA GLY A 279 17.23 9.35 -18.24
C GLY A 279 18.73 9.55 -18.41
N GLN A 280 19.39 9.87 -17.30
CA GLN A 280 20.84 9.99 -17.26
C GLN A 280 21.48 8.61 -17.06
N PRO A 281 22.46 8.20 -17.88
CA PRO A 281 23.08 6.89 -17.76
C PRO A 281 23.89 6.76 -16.47
N VAL A 282 23.85 5.55 -15.88
CA VAL A 282 24.63 5.14 -14.71
C VAL A 282 25.32 3.81 -15.00
N ASP A 283 26.59 3.68 -14.63
CA ASP A 283 27.32 2.44 -14.85
C ASP A 283 26.92 1.40 -13.79
N ILE A 284 26.74 0.15 -14.24
CA ILE A 284 26.29 -0.95 -13.38
C ILE A 284 27.16 -2.16 -13.63
N GLU A 285 27.83 -2.62 -12.58
CA GLU A 285 28.75 -3.76 -12.69
C GLU A 285 28.02 -5.02 -13.19
N GLY A 286 28.48 -5.53 -14.33
CA GLY A 286 27.94 -6.76 -14.93
C GLY A 286 26.69 -6.57 -15.78
N ALA A 287 26.20 -5.34 -15.98
CA ALA A 287 25.13 -5.07 -16.94
C ALA A 287 25.66 -5.08 -18.39
N SER A 288 24.83 -5.51 -19.34
CA SER A 288 25.16 -5.46 -20.78
C SER A 288 25.07 -4.04 -21.37
N GLN A 289 24.33 -3.15 -20.71
CA GLN A 289 24.20 -1.74 -21.06
C GLN A 289 24.00 -0.91 -19.78
N PRO A 290 24.32 0.39 -19.80
CA PRO A 290 24.11 1.27 -18.65
C PRO A 290 22.65 1.29 -18.20
N GLY A 291 22.43 1.43 -16.89
CA GLY A 291 21.11 1.76 -16.37
C GLY A 291 20.77 3.22 -16.66
N LEU A 292 19.51 3.60 -16.50
CA LEU A 292 19.07 5.00 -16.67
C LEU A 292 18.41 5.52 -15.39
N ILE A 293 18.94 6.60 -14.83
CA ILE A 293 18.26 7.38 -13.80
C ILE A 293 17.24 8.29 -14.47
N THR A 294 15.98 7.98 -14.25
CA THR A 294 14.83 8.68 -14.82
C THR A 294 14.06 9.42 -13.71
N LYS A 295 13.06 10.22 -14.10
CA LYS A 295 12.17 10.85 -13.11
C LYS A 295 11.35 9.84 -12.28
N SER A 296 11.12 8.64 -12.79
CA SER A 296 10.36 7.59 -12.11
C SER A 296 11.21 6.59 -11.33
N GLY A 297 12.54 6.61 -11.50
CA GLY A 297 13.47 5.73 -10.79
C GLY A 297 14.66 5.27 -11.64
N LEU A 298 15.35 4.24 -11.18
CA LEU A 298 16.43 3.59 -11.92
C LEU A 298 15.85 2.53 -12.86
N VAL A 299 16.03 2.69 -14.16
CA VAL A 299 15.70 1.69 -15.17
C VAL A 299 16.88 0.75 -15.37
N LEU A 300 16.61 -0.55 -15.29
CA LEU A 300 17.53 -1.64 -15.59
C LEU A 300 17.02 -2.41 -16.80
N PHE A 301 17.94 -3.04 -17.53
CA PHE A 301 17.61 -3.78 -18.73
C PHE A 301 17.96 -5.26 -18.59
N GLY A 302 17.06 -6.11 -19.07
CA GLY A 302 17.32 -7.53 -19.22
C GLY A 302 18.05 -7.86 -20.52
N THR A 303 18.55 -9.09 -20.61
CA THR A 303 19.16 -9.63 -21.84
C THR A 303 18.16 -9.82 -22.99
N ASP A 304 16.86 -9.76 -22.69
CA ASP A 304 15.74 -9.91 -23.63
C ASP A 304 15.26 -8.57 -24.23
N GLY A 305 15.97 -7.47 -23.97
CA GLY A 305 15.63 -6.13 -24.47
C GLY A 305 14.47 -5.47 -23.73
N LYS A 306 13.86 -6.15 -22.75
CA LYS A 306 12.86 -5.57 -21.85
C LYS A 306 13.54 -4.79 -20.71
N ALA A 307 12.77 -3.94 -20.06
CA ALA A 307 13.23 -3.11 -18.96
C ALA A 307 12.37 -3.29 -17.70
N LEU A 308 12.99 -3.06 -16.56
CA LEU A 308 12.36 -2.93 -15.26
C LEU A 308 12.80 -1.60 -14.63
N GLN A 309 12.00 -1.08 -13.71
CA GLN A 309 12.34 0.08 -12.91
C GLN A 309 12.50 -0.30 -11.44
N VAL A 310 13.37 0.42 -10.74
CA VAL A 310 13.62 0.33 -9.30
C VAL A 310 13.34 1.71 -8.71
N LYS A 311 12.44 1.78 -7.74
CA LYS A 311 11.99 3.06 -7.15
C LYS A 311 12.97 3.61 -6.13
N ASN A 312 13.60 2.75 -5.32
CA ASN A 312 14.40 3.18 -4.18
C ASN A 312 15.77 2.46 -4.16
N LEU A 313 16.79 3.20 -3.72
CA LEU A 313 18.16 2.71 -3.53
C LEU A 313 18.55 2.88 -2.07
N GLN A 314 19.26 1.92 -1.50
CA GLN A 314 19.89 2.07 -0.18
C GLN A 314 21.40 1.84 -0.26
N PHE A 315 22.17 2.81 0.23
CA PHE A 315 23.63 2.76 0.27
C PHE A 315 24.14 1.98 1.49
N GLU A 316 25.44 1.62 1.49
CA GLU A 316 26.07 0.82 2.56
C GLU A 316 26.01 1.48 3.95
N ASP A 317 25.97 2.81 4.02
CA ASP A 317 25.80 3.57 5.26
C ASP A 317 24.39 3.44 5.88
N GLY A 318 23.45 2.87 5.12
CA GLY A 318 22.05 2.66 5.45
C GLY A 318 21.11 3.72 4.87
N LYS A 319 21.64 4.77 4.25
CA LYS A 319 20.84 5.86 3.67
C LYS A 319 20.02 5.34 2.50
N MET A 320 18.71 5.58 2.54
CA MET A 320 17.79 5.25 1.45
C MET A 320 17.38 6.52 0.69
N ILE A 321 17.37 6.47 -0.64
CA ILE A 321 16.95 7.58 -1.50
C ILE A 321 16.00 7.09 -2.60
N PRO A 322 15.10 7.95 -3.10
CA PRO A 322 14.42 7.66 -4.35
C PRO A 322 15.48 7.54 -5.45
N ALA A 323 15.40 6.51 -6.27
CA ALA A 323 16.38 6.26 -7.33
C ALA A 323 16.44 7.43 -8.32
N SER A 324 15.33 8.14 -8.52
CA SER A 324 15.26 9.35 -9.36
C SER A 324 16.12 10.51 -8.86
N LYS A 325 16.49 10.51 -7.57
CA LYS A 325 17.34 11.53 -6.94
C LYS A 325 18.82 11.12 -6.87
N TYR A 326 19.24 10.04 -7.55
CA TYR A 326 20.61 9.52 -7.47
C TYR A 326 21.69 10.57 -7.78
N PHE A 327 21.49 11.38 -8.83
CA PHE A 327 22.43 12.45 -9.22
C PHE A 327 22.18 13.79 -8.50
N SER A 328 21.12 13.89 -7.69
CA SER A 328 20.89 15.08 -6.90
C SER A 328 21.84 15.06 -5.71
N SER A 329 22.97 15.77 -5.84
CA SER A 329 23.93 16.00 -4.76
C SER A 329 23.20 16.35 -3.47
N GLY A 330 23.58 15.71 -2.37
CA GLY A 330 22.94 15.78 -1.05
C GLY A 330 22.95 17.14 -0.35
N GLU A 331 22.67 18.24 -1.06
CA GLU A 331 22.29 19.52 -0.45
C GLU A 331 20.82 19.44 -0.03
N SER A 332 20.57 18.71 1.06
CA SER A 332 19.45 19.03 1.91
C SER A 332 19.86 20.26 2.70
N SER A 333 19.55 21.46 2.19
CA SER A 333 19.62 22.67 2.99
C SER A 333 18.77 22.44 4.25
N SER A 334 19.41 22.43 5.43
CA SER A 334 18.71 22.30 6.70
C SER A 334 17.71 23.44 6.82
N VAL A 335 16.43 23.11 6.83
CA VAL A 335 15.34 24.07 6.96
C VAL A 335 15.36 24.61 8.38
N GLN A 336 15.36 25.94 8.53
CA GLN A 336 15.19 26.58 9.83
C GLN A 336 13.76 26.39 10.30
N LEU A 337 13.59 25.79 11.47
CA LEU A 337 12.29 25.52 12.08
C LEU A 337 11.71 26.78 12.71
N THR A 338 10.44 27.06 12.43
CA THR A 338 9.63 28.03 13.19
C THR A 338 9.39 27.53 14.62
N ASP A 339 8.95 28.40 15.52
CA ASP A 339 8.74 28.00 16.91
C ASP A 339 7.61 26.97 17.09
N ASP A 340 6.62 26.97 16.20
CA ASP A 340 5.57 25.94 16.20
C ASP A 340 6.07 24.61 15.62
N GLU A 341 6.93 24.64 14.58
CA GLU A 341 7.58 23.43 14.06
C GLU A 341 8.56 22.82 15.07
N LYS A 342 9.24 23.63 15.89
CA LYS A 342 10.07 23.12 17.00
C LYS A 342 9.22 22.37 18.04
N LYS A 343 8.01 22.87 18.36
CA LYS A 343 7.09 22.16 19.27
C LYS A 343 6.65 20.84 18.67
N MET A 344 6.28 20.82 17.38
CA MET A 344 5.93 19.58 16.67
C MET A 344 7.10 18.60 16.65
N ALA A 345 8.33 19.06 16.39
CA ALA A 345 9.51 18.22 16.44
C ALA A 345 9.69 17.57 17.82
N GLU A 346 9.42 18.30 18.90
CA GLU A 346 9.52 17.75 20.26
C GLU A 346 8.39 16.75 20.58
N GLU A 347 7.18 16.95 20.05
CA GLU A 347 6.12 15.93 20.11
C GLU A 347 6.52 14.66 19.37
N ILE A 348 7.09 14.79 18.17
CA ILE A 348 7.60 13.67 17.37
C ILE A 348 8.75 12.96 18.12
N ARG A 349 9.64 13.71 18.78
CA ARG A 349 10.73 13.16 19.61
C ARG A 349 10.19 12.26 20.73
N ASN A 350 9.07 12.67 21.36
CA ASN A 350 8.40 11.87 22.37
C ASN A 350 7.76 10.59 21.79
N VAL A 351 7.22 10.64 20.58
CA VAL A 351 6.74 9.43 19.88
C VAL A 351 7.90 8.47 19.61
N TRP A 352 9.02 8.97 19.07
CA TRP A 352 10.24 8.17 18.87
C TRP A 352 10.73 7.54 20.17
N LYS A 353 10.76 8.29 21.26
CA LYS A 353 11.15 7.79 22.59
C LYS A 353 10.21 6.71 23.12
N GLY A 354 8.90 6.83 22.85
CA GLY A 354 7.88 5.85 23.22
C GLY A 354 7.94 4.55 22.41
N ILE A 355 8.59 4.57 21.25
CA ILE A 355 8.86 3.41 20.40
C ILE A 355 10.22 2.80 20.77
N LEU A 356 11.26 3.62 20.76
CA LEU A 356 12.66 3.28 21.05
C LEU A 356 12.93 3.33 22.56
N SER A 357 12.18 2.54 23.32
CA SER A 357 12.26 2.51 24.80
C SER A 357 13.64 2.12 25.35
N ASN A 358 14.47 1.46 24.53
CA ASN A 358 15.85 1.05 24.83
C ASN A 358 16.88 2.17 24.68
N VAL A 359 16.54 3.28 24.01
CA VAL A 359 17.46 4.41 23.79
C VAL A 359 17.29 5.41 24.91
N ALA A 360 18.36 5.86 25.57
CA ALA A 360 18.28 6.75 26.73
C ALA A 360 17.70 8.14 26.39
N ALA A 361 18.12 8.73 25.28
CA ALA A 361 17.58 9.99 24.75
C ALA A 361 17.58 9.93 23.21
N ILE A 362 16.55 10.52 22.59
CA ILE A 362 16.52 10.65 21.14
C ILE A 362 17.28 11.92 20.79
N GLU A 363 18.48 11.75 20.25
CA GLU A 363 19.31 12.80 19.65
C GLU A 363 19.02 12.94 18.15
N ASP A 364 19.47 14.03 17.53
CA ASP A 364 19.24 14.33 16.11
C ASP A 364 19.86 13.26 15.18
N THR A 365 20.97 12.64 15.61
CA THR A 365 21.64 11.54 14.90
C THR A 365 21.06 10.16 15.20
N THR A 366 20.02 10.06 16.04
CA THR A 366 19.40 8.77 16.37
C THR A 366 18.81 8.16 15.11
N ASP A 367 19.30 6.99 14.71
CA ASP A 367 18.72 6.24 13.60
C ASP A 367 17.63 5.30 14.11
N PHE A 368 16.44 5.40 13.54
CA PHE A 368 15.24 4.68 13.95
C PHE A 368 15.43 3.16 13.91
N PHE A 369 16.03 2.64 12.83
CA PHE A 369 16.17 1.21 12.60
C PHE A 369 17.41 0.64 13.30
N LYS A 370 18.54 1.35 13.28
CA LYS A 370 19.75 0.93 14.03
C LYS A 370 19.51 0.93 15.54
N SER A 371 18.55 1.72 16.02
CA SER A 371 18.09 1.73 17.41
C SER A 371 17.11 0.60 17.75
N GLY A 372 16.77 -0.26 16.79
CA GLY A 372 15.99 -1.48 17.01
C GLY A 372 14.50 -1.40 16.66
N ALA A 373 14.03 -0.35 15.97
CA ALA A 373 12.66 -0.32 15.45
C ALA A 373 12.43 -1.34 14.32
N ALA A 374 11.23 -1.91 14.27
CA ALA A 374 10.78 -2.86 13.25
C ALA A 374 9.67 -2.27 12.35
N SER A 375 9.23 -3.00 11.32
CA SER A 375 8.20 -2.52 10.39
C SER A 375 6.88 -2.13 11.07
N MET A 376 6.48 -2.80 12.17
CA MET A 376 5.28 -2.40 12.94
C MET A 376 5.47 -1.07 13.66
N ASP A 377 6.71 -0.78 14.10
CA ASP A 377 7.04 0.49 14.76
C ASP A 377 6.97 1.66 13.78
N VAL A 378 7.24 1.42 12.49
CA VAL A 378 7.05 2.42 11.41
C VAL A 378 5.57 2.79 11.29
N VAL A 379 4.67 1.80 11.25
CA VAL A 379 3.22 2.04 11.17
C VAL A 379 2.75 2.83 12.40
N ARG A 380 3.22 2.43 13.60
CA ARG A 380 2.92 3.13 14.84
C ARG A 380 3.42 4.57 14.82
N LEU A 381 4.66 4.81 14.38
CA LEU A 381 5.22 6.15 14.25
C LEU A 381 4.37 7.02 13.34
N VAL A 382 4.04 6.53 12.14
CA VAL A 382 3.26 7.30 11.16
C VAL A 382 1.89 7.67 11.71
N GLU A 383 1.18 6.74 12.34
CA GLU A 383 -0.16 6.99 12.86
C GLU A 383 -0.15 7.88 14.12
N GLU A 384 0.79 7.70 15.05
CA GLU A 384 0.93 8.59 16.21
C GLU A 384 1.32 10.01 15.80
N VAL A 385 2.19 10.17 14.80
CA VAL A 385 2.58 11.49 14.26
C VAL A 385 1.39 12.16 13.58
N LYS A 386 0.63 11.46 12.73
CA LYS A 386 -0.59 12.02 12.12
C LYS A 386 -1.62 12.44 13.16
N GLN A 387 -1.74 11.70 14.25
CA GLN A 387 -2.69 11.98 15.32
C GLN A 387 -2.31 13.24 16.11
N ARG A 388 -1.01 13.42 16.41
CA ARG A 388 -0.50 14.54 17.22
C ARG A 388 -0.26 15.79 16.39
N CYS A 389 0.25 15.61 15.18
CA CYS A 389 0.62 16.68 14.26
C CYS A 389 -0.32 16.64 13.04
N ALA A 390 -1.44 17.37 13.11
CA ALA A 390 -2.41 17.44 12.02
C ALA A 390 -1.84 18.19 10.79
N GLY A 391 -2.29 17.80 9.59
CA GLY A 391 -2.04 18.55 8.36
C GLY A 391 -0.91 18.04 7.46
N VAL A 392 -0.18 16.99 7.84
CA VAL A 392 0.85 16.38 6.98
C VAL A 392 0.37 15.07 6.35
N GLN A 393 0.72 14.84 5.08
CA GLN A 393 0.60 13.52 4.45
C GLN A 393 1.88 12.72 4.67
N LEU A 394 1.85 11.82 5.66
CA LEU A 394 2.96 10.93 5.99
C LEU A 394 2.64 9.48 5.61
N GLN A 395 3.58 8.81 4.95
CA GLN A 395 3.51 7.41 4.56
C GLN A 395 4.62 6.59 5.22
N ASN A 396 4.46 5.27 5.25
CA ASN A 396 5.46 4.37 5.84
C ASN A 396 6.82 4.52 5.17
N GLU A 397 6.83 4.71 3.84
CA GLU A 397 8.04 4.90 3.03
C GLU A 397 8.88 6.07 3.53
N ASP A 398 8.25 7.17 3.97
CA ASP A 398 8.93 8.37 4.44
C ASP A 398 9.87 8.10 5.61
N VAL A 399 9.49 7.19 6.52
CA VAL A 399 10.32 6.78 7.66
C VAL A 399 11.56 6.00 7.19
N TYR A 400 11.43 5.20 6.12
CA TYR A 400 12.57 4.49 5.53
C TYR A 400 13.52 5.43 4.79
N MET A 401 13.01 6.52 4.21
CA MET A 401 13.82 7.52 3.51
C MET A 401 14.55 8.47 4.46
N ALA A 402 14.01 8.65 5.66
CA ALA A 402 14.51 9.58 6.67
C ALA A 402 14.74 8.84 7.99
N THR A 403 15.79 8.00 8.00
CA THR A 403 16.03 7.06 9.12
C THR A 403 16.55 7.75 10.37
N THR A 404 17.24 8.90 10.24
CA THR A 404 17.69 9.68 11.39
C THR A 404 16.61 10.64 11.86
N PHE A 405 16.59 10.95 13.16
CA PHE A 405 15.60 11.88 13.72
C PHE A 405 15.66 13.25 13.01
N GLN A 406 16.87 13.76 12.77
CA GLN A 406 17.06 15.03 12.05
C GLN A 406 16.48 14.97 10.64
N ASP A 407 16.81 13.94 9.85
CA ASP A 407 16.30 13.80 8.49
C ASP A 407 14.78 13.68 8.49
N PHE A 408 14.23 12.95 9.46
CA PHE A 408 12.78 12.77 9.60
C PHE A 408 12.07 14.10 9.86
N ILE A 409 12.60 14.92 10.77
CA ILE A 409 12.05 16.25 11.04
C ILE A 409 12.18 17.17 9.83
N GLN A 410 13.32 17.15 9.14
CA GLN A 410 13.54 17.95 7.93
C GLN A 410 12.55 17.57 6.83
N MET A 411 12.36 16.27 6.58
CA MET A 411 11.37 15.76 5.63
C MET A 411 9.94 16.11 6.07
N PHE A 412 9.60 15.89 7.34
CA PHE A 412 8.28 16.19 7.88
C PHE A 412 7.92 17.67 7.69
N VAL A 413 8.86 18.57 7.99
CA VAL A 413 8.66 20.02 7.87
C VAL A 413 8.53 20.44 6.41
N ARG A 414 9.37 19.91 5.52
CA ARG A 414 9.24 20.16 4.07
C ARG A 414 7.87 19.73 3.54
N LYS A 415 7.39 18.56 3.95
CA LYS A 415 6.04 18.10 3.60
C LYS A 415 4.94 18.96 4.21
N LEU A 416 5.10 19.39 5.46
CA LEU A 416 4.15 20.26 6.14
C LEU A 416 4.04 21.63 5.44
N ARG A 417 5.16 22.15 4.93
CA ARG A 417 5.23 23.41 4.16
C ARG A 417 4.84 23.28 2.70
N GLY A 418 4.68 22.05 2.18
CA GLY A 418 4.47 21.79 0.75
C GLY A 418 5.72 21.99 -0.11
N GLU A 419 6.92 22.06 0.47
CA GLU A 419 8.19 22.29 -0.26
C GLU A 419 8.63 21.10 -1.13
N GLU A 420 8.01 19.91 -0.97
CA GLU A 420 8.19 18.77 -1.89
C GLU A 420 7.17 18.73 -3.04
N GLU A 421 6.17 19.62 -3.07
CA GLU A 421 5.28 19.72 -4.22
C GLU A 421 6.04 20.41 -5.36
N GLU A 422 6.21 19.71 -6.49
CA GLU A 422 6.62 20.34 -7.75
C GLU A 422 5.76 21.59 -7.94
N GLU A 423 6.40 22.75 -8.06
CA GLU A 423 5.72 24.03 -8.27
C GLU A 423 4.70 23.84 -9.41
N LEU A 424 3.43 24.10 -9.12
CA LEU A 424 2.35 23.94 -10.08
C LEU A 424 2.52 25.02 -11.16
N VAL A 425 3.25 24.68 -12.22
CA VAL A 425 3.44 25.55 -13.37
C VAL A 425 2.16 25.57 -14.18
N ILE A 426 1.47 26.71 -14.20
CA ILE A 426 0.27 26.93 -15.00
C ILE A 426 0.53 28.09 -15.95
N SER A 427 0.36 27.81 -17.23
CA SER A 427 0.30 28.87 -18.24
C SER A 427 -1.11 29.47 -18.26
N TYR A 428 -1.21 30.76 -17.99
CA TYR A 428 -2.49 31.47 -17.97
C TYR A 428 -2.64 32.41 -19.15
N VAL A 429 -3.88 32.51 -19.64
CA VAL A 429 -4.32 33.70 -20.35
C VAL A 429 -4.98 34.62 -19.32
N THR A 430 -4.52 35.87 -19.27
CA THR A 430 -5.04 36.88 -18.36
C THR A 430 -5.89 37.88 -19.13
N LYS A 431 -7.09 38.20 -18.62
CA LYS A 431 -7.95 39.25 -19.16
C LYS A 431 -8.57 40.10 -18.06
N GLU A 432 -8.77 41.38 -18.34
CA GLU A 432 -9.54 42.29 -17.49
C GLU A 432 -11.00 42.24 -17.89
N ILE A 433 -11.84 41.59 -17.07
CA ILE A 433 -13.26 41.36 -17.34
C ILE A 433 -14.01 41.55 -16.04
N ASN A 434 -15.19 42.19 -16.10
CA ASN A 434 -16.03 42.37 -14.91
C ASN A 434 -15.29 43.04 -13.73
N ASN A 435 -14.44 44.04 -14.03
CA ASN A 435 -13.59 44.75 -13.07
C ASN A 435 -12.64 43.85 -12.27
N MET A 436 -12.27 42.69 -12.81
CA MET A 436 -11.29 41.78 -12.22
C MET A 436 -10.33 41.21 -13.26
N THR A 437 -9.11 40.92 -12.80
CA THR A 437 -8.10 40.19 -13.55
C THR A 437 -8.41 38.69 -13.48
N VAL A 438 -8.94 38.14 -14.57
CA VAL A 438 -9.31 36.72 -14.67
C VAL A 438 -8.14 35.93 -15.24
N LYS A 439 -7.73 34.85 -14.56
CA LYS A 439 -6.64 33.96 -15.00
C LYS A 439 -7.21 32.62 -15.44
N MET A 440 -7.11 32.32 -16.73
CA MET A 440 -7.66 31.13 -17.36
C MET A 440 -6.55 30.18 -17.81
N PRO A 441 -6.44 28.97 -17.24
CA PRO A 441 -5.61 27.93 -17.81
C PRO A 441 -6.18 27.47 -19.16
N TYR A 442 -5.31 27.15 -20.11
CA TYR A 442 -5.70 26.77 -21.48
C TYR A 442 -5.11 25.43 -21.96
N GLN A 443 -4.25 24.83 -21.15
CA GLN A 443 -3.52 23.60 -21.47
C GLN A 443 -4.32 22.34 -21.09
N CYS A 444 -3.94 21.18 -21.62
CA CYS A 444 -4.49 19.90 -21.13
C CYS A 444 -4.06 19.70 -19.68
N PHE A 445 -4.95 19.15 -18.85
CA PHE A 445 -4.62 18.82 -17.47
C PHE A 445 -4.46 17.30 -17.32
N ILE A 446 -3.22 16.83 -17.17
CA ILE A 446 -2.90 15.41 -17.12
C ILE A 446 -1.97 15.17 -15.93
N ASN A 447 -2.32 14.19 -15.09
CA ASN A 447 -1.50 13.75 -13.96
C ASN A 447 -1.07 14.89 -13.00
N GLY A 448 -1.97 15.85 -12.75
CA GLY A 448 -1.69 17.00 -11.89
C GLY A 448 -0.89 18.13 -12.52
N ARG A 449 -0.65 18.10 -13.85
CA ARG A 449 0.11 19.13 -14.57
C ARG A 449 -0.69 19.72 -15.73
N PHE A 450 -0.40 20.98 -16.04
CA PHE A 450 -0.88 21.66 -17.24
C PHE A 450 0.18 21.53 -18.34
N GLU A 451 -0.18 20.89 -19.44
CA GLU A 451 0.75 20.60 -20.55
C GLU A 451 0.07 20.86 -21.90
N ASP A 452 0.85 21.31 -22.88
CA ASP A 452 0.36 21.43 -24.25
C ASP A 452 0.00 20.04 -24.82
N ALA A 453 -0.84 20.03 -25.86
CA ALA A 453 -1.17 18.80 -26.57
C ALA A 453 0.12 18.17 -27.14
N GLY A 454 0.20 16.83 -27.15
CA GLY A 454 1.41 16.11 -27.60
C GLY A 454 1.82 16.42 -29.04
N ASP A 455 0.85 16.77 -29.89
CA ASP A 455 1.09 17.19 -31.28
C ASP A 455 1.17 18.72 -31.48
N GLY A 456 1.16 19.49 -30.39
CA GLY A 456 1.23 20.95 -30.36
C GLY A 456 -0.01 21.68 -30.88
N LYS A 457 -1.10 20.98 -31.21
CA LYS A 457 -2.30 21.63 -31.75
C LYS A 457 -3.05 22.45 -30.71
N SER A 458 -3.64 23.54 -31.17
CA SER A 458 -4.53 24.39 -30.40
C SER A 458 -5.66 24.93 -31.28
N TYR A 459 -6.71 25.44 -30.66
CA TYR A 459 -7.85 26.07 -31.32
C TYR A 459 -8.33 27.29 -30.54
N ASP A 460 -8.96 28.23 -31.24
CA ASP A 460 -9.55 29.40 -30.60
C ASP A 460 -10.89 29.03 -29.94
N THR A 461 -11.02 29.31 -28.63
CA THR A 461 -12.35 29.36 -27.98
C THR A 461 -12.96 30.74 -28.23
N ILE A 462 -14.24 30.77 -28.57
CA ILE A 462 -14.92 31.94 -29.12
C ILE A 462 -15.95 32.44 -28.12
N ASN A 463 -15.94 33.74 -27.83
CA ASN A 463 -16.96 34.38 -27.04
C ASN A 463 -18.26 34.40 -27.86
N PRO A 464 -19.32 33.71 -27.42
CA PRO A 464 -20.57 33.63 -28.18
C PRO A 464 -21.34 34.96 -28.20
N THR A 465 -21.00 35.92 -27.35
CA THR A 465 -21.67 37.22 -27.26
C THR A 465 -21.31 38.13 -28.43
N ASP A 466 -20.04 38.12 -28.86
CA ASP A 466 -19.50 39.07 -29.85
C ASP A 466 -18.70 38.40 -30.99
N GLY A 467 -18.49 37.08 -30.92
CA GLY A 467 -17.74 36.31 -31.91
C GLY A 467 -16.23 36.48 -31.82
N SER A 468 -15.71 37.20 -30.83
CA SER A 468 -14.27 37.39 -30.65
C SER A 468 -13.59 36.15 -30.07
N ALA A 469 -12.31 35.93 -30.40
CA ALA A 469 -11.54 34.88 -29.77
C ALA A 469 -11.21 35.25 -28.31
N ILE A 470 -11.59 34.37 -27.37
CA ILE A 470 -11.23 34.51 -25.96
C ILE A 470 -9.74 34.19 -25.83
N CYS A 471 -9.34 32.97 -26.20
CA CYS A 471 -7.94 32.52 -26.19
C CYS A 471 -7.73 31.24 -27.01
N LYS A 472 -6.47 30.83 -27.17
CA LYS A 472 -6.09 29.53 -27.73
C LYS A 472 -6.05 28.47 -26.63
N VAL A 473 -6.76 27.37 -26.85
CA VAL A 473 -6.83 26.21 -25.95
C VAL A 473 -6.14 25.02 -26.62
N SER A 474 -5.40 24.23 -25.85
CA SER A 474 -4.77 23.00 -26.36
C SER A 474 -5.82 22.05 -26.92
N TYR A 475 -5.50 21.41 -28.04
CA TYR A 475 -6.38 20.45 -28.70
C TYR A 475 -5.81 19.05 -28.45
N ALA A 476 -6.30 18.37 -27.41
CA ALA A 476 -5.79 17.06 -26.99
C ALA A 476 -5.72 16.07 -28.17
N SER A 477 -4.60 15.38 -28.31
CA SER A 477 -4.38 14.32 -29.29
C SER A 477 -4.87 12.96 -28.76
N VAL A 478 -4.80 11.92 -29.60
CA VAL A 478 -5.06 10.54 -29.13
C VAL A 478 -4.02 10.09 -28.09
N GLU A 479 -2.76 10.48 -28.28
CA GLU A 479 -1.68 10.18 -27.34
C GLU A 479 -1.95 10.85 -25.97
N ASP A 480 -2.53 12.05 -25.95
CA ASP A 480 -2.92 12.72 -24.72
C ASP A 480 -4.05 11.99 -23.98
N VAL A 481 -4.98 11.38 -24.73
CA VAL A 481 -6.02 10.50 -24.17
C VAL A 481 -5.37 9.27 -23.51
N ASP A 482 -4.43 8.62 -24.19
CA ASP A 482 -3.71 7.46 -23.65
C ASP A 482 -2.95 7.83 -22.37
N ARG A 483 -2.22 8.96 -22.37
CA ARG A 483 -1.51 9.47 -21.18
C ARG A 483 -2.46 9.75 -20.02
N ALA A 484 -3.60 10.37 -20.27
CA ALA A 484 -4.59 10.66 -19.24
C ALA A 484 -5.25 9.41 -18.67
N VAL A 485 -5.58 8.43 -19.51
CA VAL A 485 -6.15 7.14 -19.07
C VAL A 485 -5.12 6.36 -18.25
N ALA A 486 -3.86 6.31 -18.69
CA ALA A 486 -2.78 5.66 -17.96
C ALA A 486 -2.56 6.32 -16.59
N ALA A 487 -2.52 7.66 -16.52
CA ALA A 487 -2.40 8.40 -15.26
C ALA A 487 -3.58 8.14 -14.31
N ALA A 488 -4.81 8.13 -14.84
CA ALA A 488 -6.00 7.84 -14.05
C ALA A 488 -6.01 6.40 -13.50
N LYS A 489 -5.53 5.45 -14.30
CA LYS A 489 -5.41 4.04 -13.91
C LYS A 489 -4.35 3.85 -12.84
N GLU A 490 -3.15 4.39 -13.03
CA GLU A 490 -2.06 4.35 -12.04
C GLU A 490 -2.51 4.96 -10.71
N SER A 491 -3.18 6.11 -10.76
CA SER A 491 -3.74 6.76 -9.56
C SER A 491 -4.82 5.93 -8.87
N PHE A 492 -5.57 5.10 -9.60
CA PHE A 492 -6.62 4.25 -9.03
C PHE A 492 -6.05 2.96 -8.42
N GLU A 493 -5.18 2.27 -9.16
CA GLU A 493 -4.65 0.95 -8.77
C GLU A 493 -3.54 1.04 -7.73
N ASN A 494 -2.62 1.98 -7.93
CA ASN A 494 -1.40 2.13 -7.14
C ASN A 494 -1.39 3.42 -6.31
N GLY A 495 -2.15 4.43 -6.73
CA GLY A 495 -2.28 5.69 -6.01
C GLY A 495 -3.14 5.60 -4.74
N PRO A 496 -3.08 6.65 -3.89
CA PRO A 496 -3.77 6.65 -2.61
C PRO A 496 -5.29 6.74 -2.75
N TRP A 497 -5.84 7.30 -3.83
CA TRP A 497 -7.25 7.71 -3.90
C TRP A 497 -8.27 6.57 -3.75
N GLY A 498 -8.06 5.45 -4.45
CA GLY A 498 -8.95 4.29 -4.39
C GLY A 498 -8.94 3.57 -3.04
N LYS A 499 -7.81 3.66 -2.32
CA LYS A 499 -7.56 3.01 -1.01
C LYS A 499 -7.64 3.99 0.18
N MET A 500 -7.80 5.28 -0.10
CA MET A 500 -7.85 6.34 0.89
C MET A 500 -9.03 6.11 1.83
N ASN A 501 -8.83 6.43 3.12
CA ASN A 501 -9.92 6.41 4.08
C ASN A 501 -11.06 7.31 3.53
N PRO A 502 -12.31 6.81 3.45
CA PRO A 502 -13.41 7.60 2.92
C PRO A 502 -13.62 8.95 3.62
N ARG A 503 -13.24 9.07 4.91
CA ARG A 503 -13.26 10.34 5.62
C ARG A 503 -12.30 11.37 5.02
N ASP A 504 -11.04 10.98 4.83
CA ASP A 504 -9.99 11.87 4.30
C ASP A 504 -10.34 12.30 2.87
N ARG A 505 -10.90 11.38 2.08
CA ARG A 505 -11.44 11.69 0.75
C ARG A 505 -12.56 12.74 0.82
N GLY A 506 -13.47 12.62 1.78
CA GLY A 506 -14.50 13.62 2.04
C GLY A 506 -13.90 15.00 2.39
N SER A 507 -12.87 15.04 3.24
CA SER A 507 -12.19 16.29 3.60
C SER A 507 -11.57 17.01 2.40
N LEU A 508 -10.96 16.27 1.47
CA LEU A 508 -10.41 16.86 0.24
C LEU A 508 -11.52 17.44 -0.67
N LEU A 509 -12.66 16.75 -0.78
CA LEU A 509 -13.80 17.27 -1.54
C LEU A 509 -14.47 18.48 -0.89
N TYR A 510 -14.51 18.55 0.45
CA TYR A 510 -14.93 19.76 1.16
C TYR A 510 -13.99 20.94 0.89
N LYS A 511 -12.68 20.72 0.98
CA LYS A 511 -11.67 21.75 0.68
C LYS A 511 -11.78 22.24 -0.76
N LEU A 512 -12.06 21.35 -1.72
CA LEU A 512 -12.33 21.73 -3.11
C LEU A 512 -13.58 22.62 -3.23
N ALA A 513 -14.67 22.28 -2.54
CA ALA A 513 -15.88 23.09 -2.53
C ALA A 513 -15.64 24.48 -1.91
N ASP A 514 -14.85 24.57 -0.84
CA ASP A 514 -14.47 25.84 -0.21
C ASP A 514 -13.62 26.71 -1.15
N LEU A 515 -12.66 26.11 -1.87
CA LEU A 515 -11.86 26.81 -2.89
C LEU A 515 -12.72 27.28 -4.08
N MET A 516 -13.70 26.48 -4.51
CA MET A 516 -14.65 26.91 -5.54
C MET A 516 -15.52 28.09 -5.09
N GLU A 517 -15.88 28.13 -3.81
CA GLU A 517 -16.65 29.23 -3.20
C GLU A 517 -15.83 30.52 -3.07
N GLU A 518 -14.54 30.39 -2.70
CA GLU A 518 -13.59 31.51 -2.69
C GLU A 518 -13.42 32.11 -4.10
N HIS A 519 -13.34 31.26 -5.13
CA HIS A 519 -13.18 31.67 -6.53
C HIS A 519 -14.50 31.81 -7.31
N GLN A 520 -15.64 31.90 -6.63
CA GLN A 520 -16.95 31.82 -7.30
C GLN A 520 -17.20 32.92 -8.34
N GLU A 521 -16.73 34.14 -8.09
CA GLU A 521 -16.90 35.27 -9.02
C GLU A 521 -16.00 35.12 -10.25
N GLU A 522 -14.80 34.59 -10.07
CA GLU A 522 -13.87 34.28 -11.16
C GLU A 522 -14.45 33.15 -12.03
N LEU A 523 -14.93 32.07 -11.41
CA LEU A 523 -15.61 30.97 -12.10
C LEU A 523 -16.84 31.44 -12.86
N ALA A 524 -17.66 32.31 -12.27
CA ALA A 524 -18.85 32.87 -12.91
C ALA A 524 -18.49 33.77 -14.10
N THR A 525 -17.41 34.54 -13.99
CA THR A 525 -16.92 35.39 -15.08
C THR A 525 -16.43 34.55 -16.26
N ILE A 526 -15.66 33.48 -15.99
CA ILE A 526 -15.20 32.53 -17.01
C ILE A 526 -16.40 31.83 -17.67
N GLU A 527 -17.34 31.32 -16.87
CA GLU A 527 -18.54 30.64 -17.37
C GLU A 527 -19.37 31.56 -18.28
N SER A 528 -19.52 32.84 -17.92
CA SER A 528 -20.25 33.83 -18.71
C SER A 528 -19.61 34.12 -20.06
N ILE A 529 -18.29 34.32 -20.12
CA ILE A 529 -17.62 34.65 -21.38
C ILE A 529 -17.44 33.43 -22.29
N ASP A 530 -17.25 32.24 -21.72
CA ASP A 530 -16.98 31.02 -22.49
C ASP A 530 -18.31 30.41 -23.01
N SER A 531 -19.38 30.45 -22.22
CA SER A 531 -20.69 29.86 -22.60
C SER A 531 -21.75 30.87 -23.05
N GLY A 532 -21.54 32.17 -22.81
CA GLY A 532 -22.55 33.21 -23.06
C GLY A 532 -23.65 33.30 -21.99
N ALA A 533 -23.47 32.63 -20.84
CA ALA A 533 -24.43 32.69 -19.75
C ALA A 533 -24.51 34.10 -19.14
N VAL A 534 -25.74 34.54 -18.82
CA VAL A 534 -25.95 35.78 -18.06
C VAL A 534 -25.24 35.65 -16.71
N TYR A 535 -24.37 36.61 -16.38
CA TYR A 535 -23.49 36.55 -15.20
C TYR A 535 -24.21 36.25 -13.89
N THR A 536 -25.36 36.87 -13.64
CA THR A 536 -26.13 36.64 -12.41
C THR A 536 -26.66 35.20 -12.32
N LEU A 537 -26.97 34.57 -13.46
CA LEU A 537 -27.36 33.17 -13.55
C LEU A 537 -26.14 32.24 -13.39
N ALA A 538 -25.02 32.58 -14.02
CA ALA A 538 -23.77 31.85 -13.88
C ALA A 538 -23.32 31.80 -12.41
N LEU A 539 -23.29 32.95 -11.73
CA LEU A 539 -22.90 33.07 -10.34
C LEU A 539 -23.83 32.31 -9.40
N LYS A 540 -25.13 32.63 -9.41
CA LYS A 540 -26.08 32.10 -8.42
C LYS A 540 -26.46 30.64 -8.67
N THR A 541 -26.60 30.26 -9.94
CA THR A 541 -27.11 28.94 -10.31
C THR A 541 -25.99 28.01 -10.74
N HIS A 542 -25.22 28.33 -11.78
CA HIS A 542 -24.24 27.36 -12.31
C HIS A 542 -23.14 27.09 -11.29
N VAL A 543 -22.47 28.14 -10.80
CA VAL A 543 -21.38 28.01 -9.82
C VAL A 543 -21.93 27.65 -8.45
N GLY A 544 -22.96 28.37 -7.97
CA GLY A 544 -23.59 28.09 -6.68
C GLY A 544 -24.07 26.65 -6.53
N MET A 545 -24.79 26.08 -7.50
CA MET A 545 -25.21 24.67 -7.43
C MET A 545 -24.05 23.69 -7.60
N SER A 546 -23.00 24.06 -8.33
CA SER A 546 -21.79 23.23 -8.46
C SER A 546 -21.07 23.07 -7.12
N ILE A 547 -20.88 24.17 -6.39
CA ILE A 547 -20.29 24.17 -5.04
C ILE A 547 -21.12 23.29 -4.10
N GLN A 548 -22.45 23.49 -4.09
CA GLN A 548 -23.34 22.70 -3.24
C GLN A 548 -23.33 21.20 -3.61
N THR A 549 -23.17 20.87 -4.89
CA THR A 549 -23.03 19.48 -5.35
C THR A 549 -21.78 18.82 -4.79
N PHE A 550 -20.61 19.47 -4.91
CA PHE A 550 -19.38 18.94 -4.32
C PHE A 550 -19.47 18.84 -2.80
N ARG A 551 -20.00 19.86 -2.13
CA ARG A 551 -20.21 19.87 -0.67
C ARG A 551 -21.15 18.75 -0.22
N TYR A 552 -22.20 18.45 -0.99
CA TYR A 552 -23.12 17.35 -0.72
C TYR A 552 -22.41 15.98 -0.86
N PHE A 553 -21.72 15.73 -1.98
CA PHE A 553 -21.05 14.46 -2.23
C PHE A 553 -19.80 14.22 -1.37
N ALA A 554 -19.14 15.27 -0.90
CA ALA A 554 -18.08 15.17 0.11
C ALA A 554 -18.59 14.44 1.37
N GLY A 555 -19.82 14.71 1.78
CA GLY A 555 -20.48 14.05 2.90
C GLY A 555 -20.93 12.61 2.61
N TRP A 556 -20.91 12.15 1.35
CA TRP A 556 -21.30 10.79 0.97
C TRP A 556 -20.15 9.79 1.02
N CYS A 557 -18.89 10.22 1.03
CA CYS A 557 -17.74 9.34 0.90
C CYS A 557 -17.77 8.16 1.90
N ASP A 558 -18.11 8.42 3.16
CA ASP A 558 -18.20 7.43 4.25
C ASP A 558 -19.59 6.80 4.45
N LYS A 559 -20.56 7.14 3.57
CA LYS A 559 -21.97 6.70 3.65
C LYS A 559 -22.40 5.83 2.47
N ILE A 560 -21.45 5.34 1.68
CA ILE A 560 -21.73 4.39 0.59
C ILE A 560 -21.97 3.01 1.19
N GLN A 561 -23.24 2.63 1.30
CA GLN A 561 -23.66 1.40 1.98
C GLN A 561 -24.06 0.28 1.01
N GLY A 562 -23.86 -0.95 1.49
CA GLY A 562 -24.40 -2.17 0.90
C GLY A 562 -25.79 -2.51 1.41
N LYS A 563 -26.30 -3.67 1.00
CA LYS A 563 -27.58 -4.24 1.49
C LYS A 563 -27.35 -5.64 2.03
N THR A 564 -27.95 -5.97 3.16
CA THR A 564 -28.09 -7.37 3.62
C THR A 564 -29.19 -8.06 2.82
N ILE A 565 -28.92 -9.25 2.30
CA ILE A 565 -29.87 -10.04 1.52
C ILE A 565 -30.36 -11.21 2.37
N PRO A 566 -31.68 -11.33 2.64
CA PRO A 566 -32.22 -12.48 3.35
C PRO A 566 -32.09 -13.73 2.48
N ILE A 567 -31.51 -14.80 3.02
CA ILE A 567 -31.37 -16.08 2.33
C ILE A 567 -31.88 -17.23 3.21
N ASN A 568 -32.37 -18.28 2.54
CA ASN A 568 -32.72 -19.53 3.22
C ASN A 568 -31.44 -20.19 3.72
N GLN A 569 -31.45 -20.57 5.00
CA GLN A 569 -30.31 -21.17 5.66
C GLN A 569 -30.20 -22.63 5.25
N ALA A 570 -29.06 -23.02 4.68
CA ALA A 570 -28.75 -24.43 4.41
C ALA A 570 -28.30 -25.09 5.71
N ARG A 571 -29.23 -25.69 6.46
CA ARG A 571 -28.90 -26.38 7.72
C ARG A 571 -27.82 -27.45 7.48
N PRO A 572 -26.79 -27.55 8.35
CA PRO A 572 -26.63 -26.89 9.65
C PRO A 572 -26.02 -25.47 9.61
N ASN A 573 -25.68 -24.95 8.44
CA ASN A 573 -24.95 -23.70 8.29
C ASN A 573 -25.87 -22.47 8.41
N ARG A 574 -25.31 -21.38 8.96
CA ARG A 574 -25.92 -20.05 8.96
C ARG A 574 -25.11 -19.14 8.05
N ASN A 575 -25.67 -18.82 6.90
CA ASN A 575 -25.06 -17.97 5.89
C ASN A 575 -25.55 -16.51 6.06
N LEU A 576 -24.61 -15.56 6.02
CA LEU A 576 -24.87 -14.12 5.94
C LEU A 576 -24.52 -13.65 4.53
N THR A 577 -25.47 -13.01 3.85
CA THR A 577 -25.25 -12.43 2.54
C THR A 577 -25.45 -10.92 2.62
N PHE A 578 -24.50 -10.18 2.07
CA PHE A 578 -24.60 -8.74 1.90
C PHE A 578 -23.92 -8.33 0.59
N THR A 579 -24.31 -7.17 0.07
CA THR A 579 -23.64 -6.54 -1.08
C THR A 579 -22.62 -5.53 -0.57
N ARG A 580 -21.52 -5.38 -1.31
CA ARG A 580 -20.59 -4.27 -1.14
C ARG A 580 -20.63 -3.42 -2.41
N LYS A 581 -20.54 -2.10 -2.25
CA LYS A 581 -20.37 -1.17 -3.36
C LYS A 581 -18.89 -0.83 -3.45
N GLU A 582 -18.29 -1.13 -4.58
CA GLU A 582 -16.89 -0.86 -4.87
C GLU A 582 -16.79 0.14 -6.02
N PRO A 583 -15.75 0.99 -6.06
CA PRO A 583 -15.50 1.87 -7.19
C PRO A 583 -15.33 1.05 -8.48
N LEU A 584 -15.76 1.63 -9.58
CA LEU A 584 -15.63 1.06 -10.93
C LEU A 584 -14.19 1.16 -11.44
N GLY A 585 -13.45 2.18 -11.05
CA GLY A 585 -12.10 2.45 -11.53
C GLY A 585 -12.00 3.79 -12.25
N VAL A 586 -11.53 3.78 -13.49
CA VAL A 586 -11.36 4.98 -14.31
C VAL A 586 -12.67 5.30 -15.05
N CYS A 587 -13.21 6.50 -14.83
CA CYS A 587 -14.45 6.94 -15.46
C CYS A 587 -14.20 8.01 -16.54
N ALA A 588 -14.71 7.79 -17.76
CA ALA A 588 -14.79 8.84 -18.77
C ALA A 588 -16.02 9.71 -18.55
N ILE A 589 -15.81 11.02 -18.44
CA ILE A 589 -16.88 12.00 -18.26
C ILE A 589 -16.86 12.97 -19.43
N VAL A 590 -17.86 12.88 -20.30
CA VAL A 590 -18.06 13.83 -21.39
C VAL A 590 -19.20 14.77 -20.99
N ILE A 591 -18.95 16.08 -21.06
CA ILE A 591 -19.94 17.11 -20.68
C ILE A 591 -20.32 17.98 -21.89
N PRO A 592 -21.59 18.41 -21.97
CA PRO A 592 -22.04 19.30 -23.03
C PRO A 592 -21.69 20.76 -22.70
N TRP A 593 -22.02 21.65 -23.64
CA TRP A 593 -21.73 23.08 -23.56
C TRP A 593 -22.75 23.87 -22.74
N ASN A 594 -23.92 23.30 -22.45
CA ASN A 594 -24.95 23.96 -21.66
C ASN A 594 -24.70 23.73 -20.17
N TYR A 595 -24.38 24.81 -19.46
CA TYR A 595 -23.99 24.79 -18.04
C TYR A 595 -22.71 23.98 -17.75
N PRO A 596 -21.57 24.27 -18.42
CA PRO A 596 -20.35 23.46 -18.36
C PRO A 596 -19.92 23.05 -16.95
N LEU A 597 -19.80 24.01 -16.01
CA LEU A 597 -19.34 23.68 -14.66
C LEU A 597 -20.37 22.85 -13.87
N MET A 598 -21.65 23.11 -14.08
CA MET A 598 -22.71 22.37 -13.41
C MET A 598 -22.78 20.92 -13.90
N MET A 599 -22.63 20.70 -15.21
CA MET A 599 -22.55 19.35 -15.79
C MET A 599 -21.31 18.60 -15.30
N LEU A 600 -20.18 19.31 -15.18
CA LEU A 600 -18.96 18.78 -14.57
C LEU A 600 -19.22 18.33 -13.13
N ALA A 601 -19.82 19.19 -12.29
CA ALA A 601 -20.02 18.93 -10.88
C ALA A 601 -20.93 17.73 -10.64
N TRP A 602 -22.07 17.65 -11.34
CA TRP A 602 -23.05 16.56 -11.18
C TRP A 602 -22.48 15.18 -11.48
N LYS A 603 -21.58 15.07 -12.46
CA LYS A 603 -20.95 13.79 -12.82
C LYS A 603 -19.70 13.51 -11.99
N SER A 604 -18.85 14.51 -11.79
CA SER A 604 -17.53 14.33 -11.18
C SER A 604 -17.61 14.16 -9.67
N ALA A 605 -18.49 14.89 -8.98
CA ALA A 605 -18.57 14.85 -7.52
C ALA A 605 -18.96 13.45 -7.01
N ALA A 606 -19.96 12.82 -7.62
CA ALA A 606 -20.37 11.45 -7.28
C ALA A 606 -19.29 10.42 -7.64
N CYS A 607 -18.65 10.58 -8.81
CA CYS A 607 -17.55 9.74 -9.28
C CYS A 607 -16.40 9.71 -8.27
N LEU A 608 -15.93 10.90 -7.88
CA LEU A 608 -14.85 11.11 -6.93
C LEU A 608 -15.22 10.62 -5.52
N ALA A 609 -16.43 10.91 -5.03
CA ALA A 609 -16.88 10.48 -3.72
C ALA A 609 -16.93 8.94 -3.58
N ALA A 610 -17.23 8.24 -4.67
CA ALA A 610 -17.20 6.78 -4.73
C ALA A 610 -15.79 6.17 -4.76
N GLY A 611 -14.74 6.99 -4.95
CA GLY A 611 -13.35 6.54 -5.01
C GLY A 611 -12.85 6.20 -6.41
N ASN A 612 -13.58 6.62 -7.45
CA ASN A 612 -13.13 6.49 -8.83
C ASN A 612 -12.17 7.62 -9.19
N THR A 613 -11.36 7.39 -10.22
CA THR A 613 -10.61 8.43 -10.93
C THR A 613 -11.35 8.78 -12.23
N LEU A 614 -11.07 9.93 -12.83
CA LEU A 614 -11.78 10.38 -14.01
C LEU A 614 -10.89 11.03 -15.07
N VAL A 615 -11.30 10.83 -16.32
CA VAL A 615 -10.84 11.56 -17.49
C VAL A 615 -12.03 12.33 -18.05
N LEU A 616 -11.98 13.65 -17.92
CA LEU A 616 -13.06 14.54 -18.32
C LEU A 616 -12.75 15.20 -19.66
N LYS A 617 -13.74 15.19 -20.55
CA LYS A 617 -13.71 15.87 -21.83
C LYS A 617 -14.77 16.97 -21.83
N PRO A 618 -14.39 18.27 -21.73
CA PRO A 618 -15.34 19.36 -21.83
C PRO A 618 -15.82 19.55 -23.27
N ALA A 619 -16.95 20.21 -23.46
CA ALA A 619 -17.38 20.60 -24.80
C ALA A 619 -16.32 21.54 -25.41
N GLN A 620 -16.07 21.39 -26.72
CA GLN A 620 -14.99 22.13 -27.40
C GLN A 620 -15.21 23.65 -27.29
N VAL A 621 -16.46 24.09 -27.29
CA VAL A 621 -16.81 25.52 -27.25
C VAL A 621 -16.79 26.12 -25.84
N THR A 622 -16.64 25.31 -24.79
CA THR A 622 -16.69 25.77 -23.38
C THR A 622 -15.71 25.03 -22.45
N PRO A 623 -14.40 25.04 -22.73
CA PRO A 623 -13.41 24.29 -21.95
C PRO A 623 -12.91 25.00 -20.69
N LEU A 624 -13.05 26.33 -20.59
CA LEU A 624 -12.23 27.13 -19.68
C LEU A 624 -12.61 26.93 -18.20
N THR A 625 -13.89 26.81 -17.87
CA THR A 625 -14.31 26.59 -16.48
C THR A 625 -13.88 25.21 -15.96
N ALA A 626 -13.81 24.20 -16.84
CA ALA A 626 -13.29 22.88 -16.48
C ALA A 626 -11.79 22.95 -16.17
N LEU A 627 -11.01 23.68 -16.97
CA LEU A 627 -9.58 23.87 -16.72
C LEU A 627 -9.31 24.68 -15.44
N LYS A 628 -10.14 25.69 -15.15
CA LYS A 628 -10.09 26.41 -13.87
C LYS A 628 -10.41 25.51 -12.68
N PHE A 629 -11.40 24.62 -12.82
CA PHE A 629 -11.69 23.60 -11.81
C PHE A 629 -10.49 22.66 -11.57
N ALA A 630 -9.74 22.32 -12.62
CA ALA A 630 -8.54 21.50 -12.50
C ALA A 630 -7.48 22.17 -11.59
N GLU A 631 -7.23 23.46 -11.79
CA GLU A 631 -6.34 24.25 -10.93
C GLU A 631 -6.78 24.19 -9.46
N LEU A 632 -8.07 24.40 -9.18
CA LEU A 632 -8.60 24.36 -7.82
C LEU A 632 -8.51 22.95 -7.21
N SER A 633 -8.63 21.90 -8.03
CA SER A 633 -8.49 20.52 -7.58
C SER A 633 -7.08 20.19 -7.09
N VAL A 634 -6.05 20.72 -7.77
CA VAL A 634 -4.66 20.57 -7.30
C VAL A 634 -4.46 21.33 -5.99
N LYS A 635 -4.93 22.58 -5.90
CA LYS A 635 -4.86 23.39 -4.67
C LYS A 635 -5.60 22.75 -3.49
N ALA A 636 -6.66 21.98 -3.77
CA ALA A 636 -7.38 21.21 -2.76
C ALA A 636 -6.55 20.03 -2.22
N GLY A 637 -5.47 19.62 -2.88
CA GLY A 637 -4.67 18.46 -2.52
C GLY A 637 -5.22 17.14 -3.07
N ILE A 638 -6.03 17.20 -4.14
CA ILE A 638 -6.48 15.99 -4.84
C ILE A 638 -5.26 15.31 -5.48
N PRO A 639 -5.02 14.00 -5.24
CA PRO A 639 -3.83 13.33 -5.75
C PRO A 639 -3.69 13.40 -7.29
N LYS A 640 -2.44 13.41 -7.76
CA LYS A 640 -2.10 13.41 -9.19
C LYS A 640 -2.77 12.23 -9.90
N GLY A 641 -3.33 12.48 -11.07
CA GLY A 641 -4.00 11.47 -11.90
C GLY A 641 -5.46 11.18 -11.53
N VAL A 642 -5.96 11.62 -10.36
CA VAL A 642 -7.37 11.40 -9.99
C VAL A 642 -8.33 12.14 -10.91
N ILE A 643 -7.97 13.36 -11.31
CA ILE A 643 -8.71 14.20 -12.25
C ILE A 643 -7.78 14.48 -13.43
N ASN A 644 -8.24 14.22 -14.65
CA ASN A 644 -7.57 14.61 -15.88
C ASN A 644 -8.60 15.30 -16.78
N ILE A 645 -8.23 16.40 -17.45
CA ILE A 645 -9.15 17.19 -18.29
C ILE A 645 -8.52 17.43 -19.66
N LEU A 646 -9.23 17.02 -20.72
CA LEU A 646 -8.75 17.02 -22.10
C LEU A 646 -9.65 17.86 -23.01
N PRO A 647 -9.33 19.14 -23.25
CA PRO A 647 -10.04 19.95 -24.24
C PRO A 647 -9.82 19.42 -25.65
N GLY A 648 -10.85 19.46 -26.51
CA GLY A 648 -10.73 18.99 -27.90
C GLY A 648 -12.08 18.61 -28.53
N SER A 649 -12.04 18.00 -29.73
CA SER A 649 -13.28 17.68 -30.48
C SER A 649 -14.06 16.47 -29.96
N GLY A 650 -15.28 16.30 -30.46
CA GLY A 650 -16.12 15.13 -30.21
C GLY A 650 -15.52 13.80 -30.68
N LYS A 651 -14.55 13.79 -31.61
CA LYS A 651 -13.86 12.55 -32.03
C LYS A 651 -13.05 11.95 -30.88
N HIS A 652 -12.49 12.76 -29.98
CA HIS A 652 -11.77 12.26 -28.82
C HIS A 652 -12.68 11.62 -27.78
N ALA A 653 -13.95 12.04 -27.69
CA ALA A 653 -14.94 11.34 -26.87
C ALA A 653 -15.19 9.90 -27.38
N PHE A 654 -15.11 9.68 -28.70
CA PHE A 654 -15.18 8.34 -29.28
C PHE A 654 -13.96 7.49 -28.90
N PHE A 655 -12.74 8.03 -29.05
CA PHE A 655 -11.51 7.31 -28.66
C PHE A 655 -11.45 7.01 -27.16
N LEU A 656 -11.90 7.93 -26.30
CA LEU A 656 -11.96 7.72 -24.86
C LEU A 656 -12.88 6.53 -24.51
N ASN A 657 -14.01 6.40 -25.20
CA ASN A 657 -14.91 5.25 -25.03
C ASN A 657 -14.28 3.95 -25.54
N GLU A 658 -13.58 3.99 -26.68
CA GLU A 658 -12.90 2.84 -27.26
C GLU A 658 -11.77 2.31 -26.37
N LEU A 659 -10.94 3.22 -25.84
CA LEU A 659 -9.84 2.88 -24.94
C LEU A 659 -10.32 2.30 -23.61
N LEU A 660 -11.33 2.91 -22.99
CA LEU A 660 -11.95 2.30 -21.81
C LEU A 660 -12.52 0.91 -22.10
N SER A 661 -13.09 0.69 -23.29
CA SER A 661 -13.61 -0.63 -23.67
C SER A 661 -12.49 -1.67 -23.88
N LYS A 662 -11.34 -1.24 -24.41
CA LYS A 662 -10.16 -2.11 -24.62
C LYS A 662 -9.41 -2.43 -23.32
N HIS A 663 -9.38 -1.50 -22.37
CA HIS A 663 -8.67 -1.67 -21.10
C HIS A 663 -9.50 -2.38 -20.01
N PHE A 664 -10.82 -2.39 -20.12
CA PHE A 664 -11.73 -3.00 -19.12
C PHE A 664 -12.55 -4.15 -19.72
N ASP A 665 -11.87 -5.24 -20.10
CA ASP A 665 -12.55 -6.47 -20.54
C ASP A 665 -13.11 -7.30 -19.36
N ARG A 666 -12.91 -6.85 -18.11
CA ARG A 666 -13.55 -7.39 -16.90
C ARG A 666 -13.80 -6.25 -15.91
N ASN A 667 -15.08 -5.90 -15.73
CA ASN A 667 -15.65 -4.91 -14.78
C ASN A 667 -15.79 -3.46 -15.27
N GLY A 668 -16.86 -3.19 -16.04
CA GLY A 668 -17.72 -2.01 -15.84
C GLY A 668 -17.22 -0.65 -16.31
N ALA A 669 -17.12 -0.42 -17.63
CA ALA A 669 -17.14 0.94 -18.17
C ALA A 669 -18.53 1.59 -17.98
N ALA A 670 -18.61 2.73 -17.29
CA ALA A 670 -19.83 3.55 -17.23
C ALA A 670 -19.66 4.83 -18.06
N THR A 671 -20.08 4.79 -19.32
CA THR A 671 -20.21 5.99 -20.14
C THR A 671 -21.54 6.67 -19.78
N THR A 672 -21.49 7.84 -19.15
CA THR A 672 -22.71 8.60 -18.82
C THR A 672 -23.13 9.50 -19.97
N ASN A 673 -23.36 8.92 -21.16
CA ASN A 673 -24.10 9.58 -22.24
C ASN A 673 -25.57 9.19 -22.13
N ARG A 674 -26.30 9.88 -21.26
CA ARG A 674 -27.75 10.03 -21.37
C ARG A 674 -28.13 11.47 -21.17
#